data_AF-A0A1W9WJD1-F1
#
_entry.id   AF-A0A1W9WJD1-F1
#
_cell.length_a   1.000
_cell.length_b   1.000
_cell.length_c   1.000
_cell.angle_alpha   90.00
_cell.angle_beta   90.00
_cell.angle_gamma   90.00
#
_symmetry.space_group_name_H-M   'P 1'
#
loop_
_entity.id
_entity.type
_entity.pdbx_description
1 polymer ?
#
loop_
_entity_poly.entity_id
_entity_poly.type
_entity_poly.pdbx_seq_one_letter_code
_entity_poly.pdbx_strand_id
1 'polypeptide(L)'
;MTKYIFKFTFIFVMFIVVACSGSTPGEVTDGVALDLEGELLVWHTWDGNEREVLSGIFDEFMELYPSVTIIEEFYPRGEIEDRYQTQVEAGLGPDLLIAPSDWASDLAENDLIQDISVHEINTDIYLTNAINILKDGDKLYGLPLSLNTFILYYNKTMFVQPPKEDNSSVDVAQLIQDKQKGITDTETLNALNDILSQVEQKEQPEDEILSPPKDIEELFQQINKGKRIAILTDFYGAFWGVGSFGGQLFDERSRVVLNQGGFANWLGWLKRIQDSPYVVLSRNQSDLVTLFTTGEVDYYVGSSQELSVLQETIGKELLGAVRLPARRNKPATPFLQAEVLMFNKVASNKNTQLALQLAQFLTSTKEQRELALKIGKLPANKHVNVDSRLSPLTAELIAQSKSSVPINVKDLSKFDDVQNYGDDIYTQVLIDEISPSEAALLITEQVNDKYNMRTLAATSVKNCDVKGGINLWNTWTGERRLILSQIQDNFMRRCLDTYITITDVPVVDFHDRYLQSLENDQAPDMFTASSHQIRRLGHEELIADLSDILDPDFLQRLLPVIEQSIRYDNQPHGIPINFNVMALYYNTSLVQDPPAVLDDILIMASPEQQFALPTGFEEGYWGISAFGESFDSPLFDEKGRLIIGQQGLTEWLDWLQTAKDVPGIVLSADMTELETLFIEEQAAFLVGDSSQLEKLQEALGIDKVGVALLPSGAPLLAVDVLLINPYSAPEVKETALKFAQFMTDVENQVMLLEQANKIPVNTNVSTADNLAANSFVKQANNAIAIPNVPQVNAVFEWGNMIYEGVMDGNTAPEVAVQEFTNIVDITNGFEVADATEETEGVEACTDDGIVNLWHSWTEPEQLAWQQVISDFVEYCPNLQVATTFITKTIFTEQLSATLGISVEISPPDFFIGSHALLETYQKKGLVRSITPLVPEDSLTNYLPRSVTGLRVGKELYGLPQALHLPTFYYRADLIEEPAKTFSDLQVHAQRGLTVAINIGFYDVLWGASAFNCTTCQSGQFFNEQNEFLLTEEELAEWHTWLKTISQTEGFVLSTNQAKLEQMFIEGKIVYLIADDKFLGEAQATLGVAKVKVTPLPHSMSDEFSKPFLNVDGFLFYQEATETQVKLAIKFAQFATSNSNQTLLMELANFVPTNSLAIIKAESHGMVTIISGIDNSILLPSESRRKIIEESDVFTIFDDLR
;
A
#
# COMPACT_ATOMS: atom_id res chain seq x y z
N MET A 1 37.32 18.35 -52.74
CA MET A 1 37.79 19.35 -51.77
C MET A 1 37.13 19.00 -50.43
N THR A 2 37.85 18.43 -49.44
CA THR A 2 38.47 19.15 -48.29
C THR A 2 37.49 20.05 -47.52
N LYS A 3 37.27 19.93 -46.19
CA LYS A 3 37.99 19.18 -45.12
C LYS A 3 37.07 18.53 -44.05
N TYR A 4 37.39 17.27 -43.75
CA TYR A 4 37.31 16.51 -42.48
C TYR A 4 36.09 16.57 -41.52
N ILE A 5 35.43 15.42 -41.47
CA ILE A 5 34.64 14.84 -40.38
C ILE A 5 35.44 13.60 -39.89
N PHE A 6 35.28 13.18 -38.63
CA PHE A 6 35.62 11.80 -38.22
C PHE A 6 34.48 11.20 -37.39
N LYS A 7 34.03 9.99 -37.77
CA LYS A 7 33.00 9.21 -37.09
C LYS A 7 33.61 8.08 -36.26
N PHE A 8 32.84 7.62 -35.28
CA PHE A 8 32.89 6.28 -34.70
C PHE A 8 33.17 5.19 -35.74
N THR A 9 34.24 4.42 -35.50
CA THR A 9 34.38 3.00 -35.88
C THR A 9 35.41 2.36 -34.94
N PHE A 10 35.05 1.31 -34.20
CA PHE A 10 36.04 0.40 -33.62
C PHE A 10 35.56 -1.05 -33.81
N ILE A 11 36.44 -1.88 -34.38
CA ILE A 11 36.11 -3.20 -34.94
C ILE A 11 36.93 -4.27 -34.19
N PHE A 12 36.19 -5.15 -33.51
CA PHE A 12 36.30 -6.61 -33.61
C PHE A 12 37.63 -7.30 -33.25
N VAL A 13 37.63 -8.04 -32.12
CA VAL A 13 38.04 -9.47 -32.09
C VAL A 13 37.16 -10.23 -31.08
N MET A 14 36.29 -11.10 -31.61
CA MET A 14 35.70 -12.30 -30.95
C MET A 14 36.73 -13.45 -31.11
N PHE A 15 36.83 -14.55 -30.35
CA PHE A 15 35.79 -15.50 -29.89
C PHE A 15 36.45 -16.71 -29.14
N ILE A 16 35.66 -17.49 -28.37
CA ILE A 16 35.68 -18.98 -28.20
C ILE A 16 36.48 -19.68 -27.04
N VAL A 17 35.69 -20.40 -26.20
CA VAL A 17 35.92 -21.53 -25.22
C VAL A 17 37.00 -21.41 -24.11
N VAL A 18 36.95 -22.13 -22.97
CA VAL A 18 36.17 -23.31 -22.49
C VAL A 18 35.66 -23.08 -21.05
N ALA A 19 34.47 -23.58 -20.71
CA ALA A 19 34.05 -23.77 -19.31
C ALA A 19 34.49 -25.14 -18.78
N CYS A 20 35.19 -25.21 -17.65
CA CYS A 20 35.32 -26.44 -16.86
C CYS A 20 35.76 -26.22 -15.41
N SER A 21 35.06 -26.92 -14.52
CA SER A 21 35.53 -27.51 -13.25
C SER A 21 36.21 -26.66 -12.17
N GLY A 22 35.71 -26.81 -10.94
CA GLY A 22 36.60 -27.15 -9.83
C GLY A 22 36.59 -26.20 -8.64
N SER A 23 35.67 -26.46 -7.72
CA SER A 23 35.74 -26.03 -6.32
C SER A 23 37.10 -26.30 -5.65
N THR A 24 37.72 -25.25 -5.09
CA THR A 24 38.44 -25.31 -3.79
C THR A 24 38.64 -23.88 -3.25
N PRO A 25 38.66 -23.65 -1.92
CA PRO A 25 39.00 -22.35 -1.36
C PRO A 25 40.46 -22.01 -1.68
N GLY A 26 40.72 -20.80 -2.18
CA GLY A 26 42.06 -20.36 -2.56
C GLY A 26 43.00 -20.28 -1.35
N GLU A 27 44.19 -20.85 -1.50
CA GLU A 27 45.29 -20.74 -0.55
C GLU A 27 45.73 -19.28 -0.37
N VAL A 28 46.35 -19.03 0.79
CA VAL A 28 47.09 -17.80 1.11
C VAL A 28 48.12 -17.53 0.01
N THR A 29 47.94 -16.45 -0.75
CA THR A 29 48.98 -15.95 -1.65
C THR A 29 50.00 -15.15 -0.85
N ASP A 30 51.26 -15.58 -0.87
CA ASP A 30 52.41 -14.89 -0.26
C ASP A 30 52.40 -13.38 -0.61
N GLY A 31 52.03 -12.56 0.39
CA GLY A 31 52.17 -11.12 0.38
C GLY A 31 53.46 -10.71 1.09
N VAL A 32 54.16 -9.72 0.55
CA VAL A 32 55.43 -9.21 1.09
C VAL A 32 55.31 -8.92 2.59
N ALA A 33 56.13 -9.59 3.41
CA ALA A 33 56.28 -9.25 4.82
C ALA A 33 56.79 -7.80 4.94
N LEU A 34 55.94 -6.92 5.46
CA LEU A 34 56.35 -5.59 5.90
C LEU A 34 57.23 -5.76 7.14
N ASP A 35 58.47 -5.29 7.05
CA ASP A 35 59.44 -5.28 8.14
C ASP A 35 59.06 -4.14 9.12
N LEU A 36 57.95 -4.34 9.85
CA LEU A 36 57.44 -3.39 10.84
C LEU A 36 58.32 -3.43 12.09
N GLU A 37 58.96 -2.30 12.41
CA GLU A 37 59.86 -2.15 13.56
C GLU A 37 59.57 -0.85 14.32
N GLY A 38 59.50 -0.89 15.65
CA GLY A 38 59.31 0.32 16.47
C GLY A 38 58.76 0.07 17.87
N GLU A 39 58.67 1.13 18.66
CA GLU A 39 58.06 1.14 19.98
C GLU A 39 56.81 2.03 19.93
N LEU A 40 55.69 1.55 20.48
CA LEU A 40 54.43 2.29 20.61
C LEU A 40 54.04 2.40 22.08
N LEU A 41 53.82 3.62 22.57
CA LEU A 41 53.15 3.86 23.85
C LEU A 41 51.64 3.97 23.62
N VAL A 42 50.85 3.12 24.29
CA VAL A 42 49.39 3.07 24.18
C VAL A 42 48.76 3.36 25.54
N TRP A 43 47.89 4.37 25.61
CA TRP A 43 47.14 4.70 26.83
C TRP A 43 45.68 4.31 26.70
N HIS A 44 45.09 3.76 27.77
CA HIS A 44 43.67 3.36 27.77
C HIS A 44 43.01 3.42 29.17
N THR A 45 41.69 3.40 29.17
CA THR A 45 40.81 3.40 30.36
C THR A 45 40.28 2.03 30.78
N TRP A 46 40.49 1.00 29.96
CA TRP A 46 39.94 -0.34 30.20
C TRP A 46 40.65 -1.03 31.37
N ASP A 47 39.88 -1.61 32.31
CA ASP A 47 40.38 -2.28 33.51
C ASP A 47 39.94 -3.76 33.57
N GLY A 48 40.29 -4.44 34.67
CA GLY A 48 39.88 -5.83 34.94
C GLY A 48 40.07 -6.79 33.75
N ASN A 49 39.01 -7.52 33.43
CA ASN A 49 38.96 -8.48 32.32
C ASN A 49 39.06 -7.80 30.93
N GLU A 50 38.61 -6.54 30.80
CA GLU A 50 38.74 -5.81 29.52
C GLU A 50 40.20 -5.54 29.19
N ARG A 51 40.97 -5.15 30.22
CA ARG A 51 42.43 -4.98 30.12
C ARG A 51 43.13 -6.29 29.76
N GLU A 52 42.85 -7.38 30.48
CA GLU A 52 43.49 -8.68 30.22
C GLU A 52 43.28 -9.17 28.77
N VAL A 53 42.10 -8.94 28.20
CA VAL A 53 41.83 -9.26 26.79
C VAL A 53 42.56 -8.31 25.83
N LEU A 54 42.61 -7.00 26.11
CA LEU A 54 43.33 -6.03 25.29
C LEU A 54 44.85 -6.30 25.27
N SER A 55 45.46 -6.57 26.43
CA SER A 55 46.87 -6.96 26.56
C SER A 55 47.18 -8.22 25.74
N GLY A 56 46.29 -9.22 25.77
CA GLY A 56 46.43 -10.44 24.97
C GLY A 56 46.43 -10.18 23.46
N ILE A 57 45.61 -9.23 22.98
CA ILE A 57 45.59 -8.82 21.57
C ILE A 57 46.88 -8.06 21.21
N PHE A 58 47.46 -7.28 22.13
CA PHE A 58 48.78 -6.67 21.93
C PHE A 58 49.92 -7.71 21.85
N ASP A 59 49.88 -8.75 22.69
CA ASP A 59 50.81 -9.88 22.62
C ASP A 59 50.72 -10.58 21.26
N GLU A 60 49.51 -10.88 20.76
CA GLU A 60 49.33 -11.47 19.42
C GLU A 60 49.88 -10.58 18.29
N PHE A 61 49.74 -9.25 18.38
CA PHE A 61 50.34 -8.33 17.41
C PHE A 61 51.87 -8.37 17.45
N MET A 62 52.47 -8.44 18.66
CA MET A 62 53.93 -8.56 18.82
C MET A 62 54.46 -9.95 18.39
N GLU A 63 53.67 -11.02 18.50
CA GLU A 63 54.02 -12.33 17.93
C GLU A 63 54.04 -12.30 16.39
N LEU A 64 53.10 -11.59 15.77
CA LEU A 64 53.06 -11.38 14.31
C LEU A 64 54.16 -10.43 13.81
N TYR A 65 54.56 -9.44 14.63
CA TYR A 65 55.59 -8.47 14.31
C TYR A 65 56.67 -8.37 15.40
N PRO A 66 57.61 -9.34 15.50
CA PRO A 66 58.57 -9.43 16.61
C PRO A 66 59.58 -8.28 16.76
N SER A 67 59.64 -7.35 15.79
CA SER A 67 60.43 -6.12 15.84
C SER A 67 59.65 -4.92 16.38
N VAL A 68 58.38 -5.12 16.75
CA VAL A 68 57.52 -4.12 17.40
C VAL A 68 57.46 -4.39 18.90
N THR A 69 57.40 -3.31 19.69
CA THR A 69 57.15 -3.36 21.15
C THR A 69 56.00 -2.43 21.48
N ILE A 70 54.95 -2.96 22.10
CA ILE A 70 53.83 -2.18 22.62
C ILE A 70 54.04 -1.98 24.12
N ILE A 71 54.01 -0.73 24.58
CA ILE A 71 54.03 -0.33 25.98
C ILE A 71 52.62 0.13 26.34
N GLU A 72 51.93 -0.67 27.15
CA GLU A 72 50.57 -0.40 27.61
C GLU A 72 50.57 0.33 28.95
N GLU A 73 49.92 1.49 29.03
CA GLU A 73 49.65 2.19 30.30
C GLU A 73 48.15 2.43 30.51
N PHE A 74 47.62 1.80 31.56
CA PHE A 74 46.26 2.03 32.05
C PHE A 74 46.20 3.26 32.96
N TYR A 75 45.17 4.09 32.77
CA TYR A 75 44.81 5.18 33.67
C TYR A 75 43.29 5.18 33.93
N PRO A 76 42.83 5.45 35.18
CA PRO A 76 41.40 5.60 35.46
C PRO A 76 40.75 6.70 34.59
N ARG A 77 39.51 6.48 34.14
CA ARG A 77 38.78 7.41 33.24
C ARG A 77 38.78 8.86 33.72
N GLY A 78 38.67 9.10 35.03
CA GLY A 78 38.67 10.44 35.62
C GLY A 78 40.05 11.10 35.81
N GLU A 79 41.15 10.48 35.36
CA GLU A 79 42.51 11.04 35.44
C GLU A 79 43.23 11.14 34.09
N ILE A 80 42.84 10.35 33.10
CA ILE A 80 43.58 10.18 31.85
C ILE A 80 43.45 11.38 30.90
N GLU A 81 42.31 12.07 30.88
CA GLU A 81 42.03 13.16 29.94
C GLU A 81 42.89 14.40 30.24
N ASP A 82 42.75 14.99 31.43
CA ASP A 82 43.59 16.09 31.94
C ASP A 82 45.09 15.77 31.77
N ARG A 83 45.47 14.52 32.04
CA ARG A 83 46.84 14.03 31.92
C ARG A 83 47.30 13.99 30.47
N TYR A 84 46.47 13.48 29.56
CA TYR A 84 46.76 13.43 28.13
C TYR A 84 46.94 14.84 27.58
N GLN A 85 45.98 15.74 27.82
CA GLN A 85 46.07 17.14 27.40
C GLN A 85 47.38 17.79 27.90
N THR A 86 47.64 17.71 29.21
CA THR A 86 48.86 18.27 29.84
C THR A 86 50.16 17.70 29.26
N GLN A 87 50.21 16.40 28.93
CA GLN A 87 51.42 15.78 28.36
C GLN A 87 51.61 16.15 26.89
N VAL A 88 50.55 16.16 26.08
CA VAL A 88 50.64 16.49 24.65
C VAL A 88 51.03 17.96 24.45
N GLU A 89 50.47 18.88 25.25
CA GLU A 89 50.90 20.29 25.28
C GLU A 89 52.39 20.45 25.62
N ALA A 90 52.95 19.57 26.46
CA ALA A 90 54.35 19.53 26.82
C ALA A 90 55.26 18.87 25.75
N GLY A 91 54.70 18.37 24.64
CA GLY A 91 55.42 17.63 23.61
C GLY A 91 55.71 16.17 23.97
N LEU A 92 54.89 15.57 24.84
CA LEU A 92 54.97 14.19 25.33
C LEU A 92 53.62 13.46 25.06
N GLY A 93 53.36 12.37 25.80
CA GLY A 93 52.13 11.58 25.70
C GLY A 93 52.30 10.27 24.91
N PRO A 94 51.24 9.47 24.79
CA PRO A 94 51.25 8.19 24.07
C PRO A 94 51.30 8.39 22.55
N ASP A 95 51.64 7.37 21.78
CA ASP A 95 51.45 7.39 20.32
C ASP A 95 49.97 7.19 19.96
N LEU A 96 49.27 6.37 20.73
CA LEU A 96 47.88 5.98 20.55
C LEU A 96 47.09 6.10 21.87
N LEU A 97 45.95 6.77 21.82
CA LEU A 97 45.00 6.88 22.92
C LEU A 97 43.75 6.06 22.60
N ILE A 98 43.35 5.16 23.49
CA ILE A 98 42.04 4.51 23.48
C ILE A 98 41.18 5.19 24.54
N ALA A 99 40.14 5.86 24.11
CA ALA A 99 39.28 6.68 24.96
C ALA A 99 37.85 6.77 24.39
N PRO A 100 36.86 7.26 25.15
CA PRO A 100 35.52 7.46 24.63
C PRO A 100 35.47 8.61 23.61
N SER A 101 34.45 8.60 22.76
CA SER A 101 34.32 9.50 21.61
C SER A 101 33.96 10.95 21.95
N ASP A 102 33.53 11.21 23.18
CA ASP A 102 33.19 12.54 23.71
C ASP A 102 34.43 13.47 23.75
N TRP A 103 35.61 12.95 24.09
CA TRP A 103 36.85 13.75 24.11
C TRP A 103 37.35 14.18 22.72
N ALA A 104 36.87 13.55 21.65
CA ALA A 104 37.43 13.76 20.31
C ALA A 104 37.19 15.18 19.75
N SER A 105 36.19 15.92 20.25
CA SER A 105 35.98 17.32 19.87
C SER A 105 37.01 18.24 20.52
N ASP A 106 37.05 18.29 21.86
CA ASP A 106 37.96 19.17 22.60
C ASP A 106 39.43 18.88 22.27
N LEU A 107 39.80 17.60 22.09
CA LEU A 107 41.15 17.23 21.66
C LEU A 107 41.47 17.66 20.22
N ALA A 108 40.48 17.68 19.31
CA ALA A 108 40.66 18.16 17.94
C ALA A 108 40.72 19.69 17.86
N GLU A 109 39.86 20.40 18.59
CA GLU A 109 39.85 21.87 18.64
C GLU A 109 41.15 22.44 19.22
N ASN A 110 41.73 21.77 20.23
CA ASN A 110 43.01 22.14 20.82
C ASN A 110 44.24 21.60 20.06
N ASP A 111 44.06 20.99 18.88
CA ASP A 111 45.11 20.40 18.03
C ASP A 111 45.96 19.31 18.72
N LEU A 112 45.39 18.57 19.66
CA LEU A 112 46.06 17.54 20.47
C LEU A 112 46.03 16.14 19.81
N ILE A 113 45.14 15.92 18.84
CA ILE A 113 45.04 14.69 18.04
C ILE A 113 45.23 14.95 16.54
N GLN A 114 45.66 13.94 15.80
CA GLN A 114 45.91 14.03 14.35
C GLN A 114 44.62 13.89 13.54
N ASP A 115 44.51 14.69 12.48
CA ASP A 115 43.63 14.39 11.34
C ASP A 115 44.28 13.29 10.50
N ILE A 116 43.77 12.06 10.62
CA ILE A 116 44.29 10.86 9.94
C ILE A 116 43.72 10.66 8.54
N SER A 117 42.84 11.55 8.04
CA SER A 117 42.34 11.54 6.66
C SER A 117 43.46 11.65 5.61
N VAL A 118 44.62 12.17 6.02
CA VAL A 118 45.84 12.29 5.20
C VAL A 118 46.53 10.94 4.90
N HIS A 119 46.02 9.83 5.46
CA HIS A 119 46.56 8.49 5.29
C HIS A 119 45.59 7.59 4.51
N GLU A 120 46.13 6.59 3.79
CA GLU A 120 45.32 5.59 3.09
C GLU A 120 44.68 4.62 4.11
N ILE A 121 43.44 4.92 4.50
CA ILE A 121 42.69 4.14 5.49
C ILE A 121 41.42 3.60 4.84
N ASN A 122 41.24 2.27 4.88
CA ASN A 122 39.99 1.64 4.50
C ASN A 122 38.93 1.88 5.60
N THR A 123 38.10 2.92 5.42
CA THR A 123 36.99 3.21 6.34
C THR A 123 35.71 2.41 6.03
N ASP A 124 35.66 1.70 4.89
CA ASP A 124 34.48 0.91 4.50
C ASP A 124 34.25 -0.29 5.43
N ILE A 125 35.24 -0.74 6.20
CA ILE A 125 35.05 -1.85 7.15
C ILE A 125 34.14 -1.49 8.33
N TYR A 126 33.96 -0.20 8.63
CA TYR A 126 33.21 0.26 9.79
C TYR A 126 31.72 0.43 9.49
N LEU A 127 30.89 0.34 10.54
CA LEU A 127 29.50 0.78 10.46
C LEU A 127 29.44 2.29 10.16
N THR A 128 28.53 2.71 9.26
CA THR A 128 28.43 4.10 8.82
C THR A 128 28.22 5.07 9.99
N ASN A 129 27.33 4.73 10.93
CA ASN A 129 27.08 5.55 12.12
C ASN A 129 28.33 5.62 13.02
N ALA A 130 29.10 4.54 13.14
CA ALA A 130 30.30 4.49 13.96
C ALA A 130 31.42 5.40 13.43
N ILE A 131 31.73 5.33 12.13
CA ILE A 131 32.79 6.19 11.56
C ILE A 131 32.36 7.65 11.47
N ASN A 132 31.06 7.92 11.32
CA ASN A 132 30.53 9.29 11.27
C ASN A 132 30.59 10.03 12.62
N ILE A 133 30.82 9.34 13.75
CA ILE A 133 31.12 10.00 15.03
C ILE A 133 32.41 10.83 14.90
N LEU A 134 33.44 10.30 14.23
CA LEU A 134 34.81 10.84 14.24
C LEU A 134 35.18 11.75 13.06
N LYS A 135 34.21 12.08 12.20
CA LYS A 135 34.42 12.89 10.99
C LYS A 135 34.01 14.34 11.16
N ASP A 136 34.85 15.28 10.75
CA ASP A 136 34.48 16.70 10.60
C ASP A 136 34.76 17.15 9.16
N GLY A 137 33.71 17.27 8.35
CA GLY A 137 33.84 17.44 6.91
C GLY A 137 34.64 16.30 6.27
N ASP A 138 35.75 16.64 5.62
CA ASP A 138 36.68 15.68 5.01
C ASP A 138 37.70 15.09 6.02
N LYS A 139 37.79 15.65 7.23
CA LYS A 139 38.75 15.22 8.26
C LYS A 139 38.26 14.00 9.02
N LEU A 140 39.21 13.24 9.58
CA LEU A 140 38.94 12.09 10.44
C LEU A 140 39.89 12.14 11.64
N TYR A 141 39.36 12.19 12.86
CA TYR A 141 40.17 12.37 14.09
C TYR A 141 40.45 11.08 14.88
N GLY A 142 40.01 9.93 14.36
CA GLY A 142 40.31 8.63 14.96
C GLY A 142 39.63 7.47 14.23
N LEU A 143 39.72 6.26 14.79
CA LEU A 143 39.03 5.06 14.30
C LEU A 143 38.17 4.44 15.41
N PRO A 144 36.92 4.02 15.15
CA PRO A 144 36.07 3.45 16.19
C PRO A 144 36.53 2.02 16.53
N LEU A 145 36.74 1.74 17.83
CA LEU A 145 37.15 0.44 18.36
C LEU A 145 35.97 -0.40 18.82
N SER A 146 35.04 0.18 19.59
CA SER A 146 33.82 -0.52 20.02
C SER A 146 32.67 0.43 20.27
N LEU A 147 31.43 -0.02 20.11
CA LEU A 147 30.23 0.80 20.22
C LEU A 147 29.49 0.58 21.53
N ASN A 148 28.77 1.62 21.98
CA ASN A 148 27.90 1.60 23.14
C ASN A 148 26.53 2.19 22.78
N THR A 149 25.45 1.56 23.27
CA THR A 149 24.04 1.98 23.05
C THR A 149 23.15 1.52 24.20
N PHE A 150 21.92 2.01 24.29
CA PHE A 150 20.92 1.52 25.26
C PHE A 150 20.07 0.38 24.69
N ILE A 151 19.64 -0.53 25.56
CA ILE A 151 18.78 -1.67 25.24
C ILE A 151 17.73 -1.92 26.34
N LEU A 152 16.66 -2.66 26.04
CA LEU A 152 15.71 -3.12 27.05
C LEU A 152 16.20 -4.45 27.65
N TYR A 153 16.77 -4.40 28.85
CA TYR A 153 17.07 -5.58 29.65
C TYR A 153 15.81 -6.13 30.32
N TYR A 154 15.76 -7.46 30.47
CA TYR A 154 14.69 -8.16 31.17
C TYR A 154 15.22 -9.42 31.87
N ASN A 155 14.52 -9.91 32.89
CA ASN A 155 14.84 -11.17 33.54
C ASN A 155 13.97 -12.30 32.96
N LYS A 156 14.57 -13.28 32.25
CA LYS A 156 13.84 -14.37 31.56
C LYS A 156 12.91 -15.16 32.47
N THR A 157 13.16 -15.21 33.77
CA THR A 157 12.28 -15.93 34.72
C THR A 157 10.87 -15.34 34.78
N MET A 158 10.66 -14.10 34.31
CA MET A 158 9.35 -13.43 34.28
C MET A 158 8.32 -14.07 33.33
N PHE A 159 8.76 -15.00 32.46
CA PHE A 159 7.93 -15.74 31.49
C PHE A 159 7.67 -17.20 31.92
N VAL A 160 8.27 -17.64 33.03
CA VAL A 160 8.01 -18.95 33.64
C VAL A 160 6.68 -18.88 34.41
N GLN A 161 5.79 -19.86 34.23
CA GLN A 161 4.59 -19.94 35.10
C GLN A 161 5.03 -20.53 36.45
N PRO A 162 4.57 -20.01 37.60
CA PRO A 162 4.82 -20.66 38.87
C PRO A 162 4.21 -22.07 38.84
N PRO A 163 4.90 -23.10 39.37
CA PRO A 163 4.41 -24.47 39.30
C PRO A 163 3.05 -24.59 40.01
N LYS A 164 2.04 -25.02 39.27
CA LYS A 164 0.76 -25.41 39.83
C LYS A 164 0.97 -26.72 40.61
N GLU A 165 0.62 -26.72 41.90
CA GLU A 165 0.74 -27.83 42.87
C GLU A 165 2.05 -27.96 43.70
N ASP A 166 2.43 -26.93 44.47
CA ASP A 166 2.46 -26.99 45.96
C ASP A 166 2.56 -25.56 46.53
N ASN A 167 2.26 -25.35 47.82
CA ASN A 167 2.23 -24.04 48.50
C ASN A 167 3.64 -23.47 48.84
N SER A 168 4.67 -23.85 48.09
CA SER A 168 5.98 -23.20 48.13
C SER A 168 6.09 -22.18 46.99
N SER A 169 5.79 -20.92 47.27
CA SER A 169 6.16 -19.81 46.39
C SER A 169 7.69 -19.74 46.31
N VAL A 170 8.27 -20.30 45.26
CA VAL A 170 9.71 -20.19 44.98
C VAL A 170 9.99 -18.74 44.60
N ASP A 171 10.51 -17.98 45.55
CA ASP A 171 10.93 -16.61 45.33
C ASP A 171 12.25 -16.61 44.53
N VAL A 172 12.14 -16.29 43.25
CA VAL A 172 13.28 -16.25 42.32
C VAL A 172 14.27 -15.14 42.71
N ALA A 173 13.81 -14.03 43.28
CA ALA A 173 14.70 -12.99 43.78
C ALA A 173 15.49 -13.48 45.00
N GLN A 174 14.86 -14.25 45.89
CA GLN A 174 15.54 -14.92 46.99
C GLN A 174 16.57 -15.95 46.49
N LEU A 175 16.25 -16.76 45.48
CA LEU A 175 17.22 -17.69 44.86
C LEU A 175 18.43 -16.97 44.23
N ILE A 176 18.21 -15.83 43.57
CA ILE A 176 19.28 -14.99 43.03
C ILE A 176 20.15 -14.43 44.17
N GLN A 177 19.54 -13.90 45.23
CA GLN A 177 20.27 -13.42 46.41
C GLN A 177 21.05 -14.54 47.12
N ASP A 178 20.52 -15.76 47.19
CA ASP A 178 21.17 -16.86 47.88
C ASP A 178 22.32 -17.43 47.05
N LYS A 179 22.19 -17.44 45.72
CA LYS A 179 23.32 -17.65 44.79
C LYS A 179 24.40 -16.56 44.96
N GLN A 180 24.03 -15.28 45.06
CA GLN A 180 24.96 -14.17 45.33
C GLN A 180 25.67 -14.30 46.70
N LYS A 181 25.00 -14.87 47.71
CA LYS A 181 25.60 -15.21 49.02
C LYS A 181 26.44 -16.49 49.01
N GLY A 182 26.56 -17.17 47.86
CA GLY A 182 27.33 -18.41 47.73
C GLY A 182 26.65 -19.63 48.36
N ILE A 183 25.32 -19.60 48.55
CA ILE A 183 24.54 -20.72 49.06
C ILE A 183 24.35 -21.74 47.93
N THR A 184 24.83 -22.96 48.15
CA THR A 184 24.87 -24.03 47.14
C THR A 184 24.32 -25.35 47.69
N ASP A 185 23.24 -25.29 48.49
CA ASP A 185 22.52 -26.52 48.84
C ASP A 185 21.79 -27.11 47.64
N THR A 186 21.49 -28.40 47.74
CA THR A 186 20.91 -29.19 46.64
C THR A 186 19.49 -28.74 46.30
N GLU A 187 18.77 -28.12 47.24
CA GLU A 187 17.40 -27.66 47.08
C GLU A 187 17.37 -26.37 46.22
N THR A 188 18.22 -25.40 46.55
CA THR A 188 18.48 -24.18 45.77
C THR A 188 18.94 -24.50 44.35
N LEU A 189 19.88 -25.46 44.19
CA LEU A 189 20.39 -25.86 42.88
C LEU A 189 19.34 -26.58 42.03
N ASN A 190 18.50 -27.44 42.63
CA ASN A 190 17.42 -28.10 41.91
C ASN A 190 16.35 -27.10 41.44
N ALA A 191 15.95 -26.16 42.30
CA ALA A 191 14.99 -25.12 41.93
C ALA A 191 15.49 -24.24 40.77
N LEU A 192 16.78 -23.90 40.76
CA LEU A 192 17.43 -23.19 39.65
C LEU A 192 17.42 -24.02 38.35
N ASN A 193 17.72 -25.31 38.40
CA ASN A 193 17.68 -26.19 37.23
C ASN A 193 16.24 -26.37 36.68
N ASP A 194 15.25 -26.50 37.56
CA ASP A 194 13.84 -26.62 37.18
C ASP A 194 13.34 -25.34 36.50
N ILE A 195 13.74 -24.16 36.99
CA ILE A 195 13.45 -22.87 36.35
C ILE A 195 14.12 -22.77 34.97
N LEU A 196 15.41 -23.11 34.86
CA LEU A 196 16.14 -23.08 33.59
C LEU A 196 15.49 -23.99 32.55
N SER A 197 15.09 -25.21 32.94
CA SER A 197 14.40 -26.15 32.03
C SER A 197 13.04 -25.64 31.53
N GLN A 198 12.34 -24.81 32.32
CA GLN A 198 11.08 -24.19 31.92
C GLN A 198 11.27 -22.96 31.02
N VAL A 199 12.40 -22.25 31.15
CA VAL A 199 12.80 -21.21 30.19
C VAL A 199 13.12 -21.85 28.84
N GLU A 200 13.92 -22.92 28.82
CA GLU A 200 14.28 -23.65 27.59
C GLU A 200 13.06 -24.24 26.85
N GLN A 201 12.06 -24.76 27.59
CA GLN A 201 10.86 -25.35 26.98
C GLN A 201 9.88 -24.32 26.37
N LYS A 202 10.01 -23.03 26.70
CA LYS A 202 9.09 -21.97 26.25
C LYS A 202 9.58 -21.13 25.09
N GLU A 203 10.76 -21.41 24.52
CA GLU A 203 11.26 -20.70 23.32
C GLU A 203 10.51 -21.09 22.01
N GLN A 204 9.39 -21.82 22.10
CA GLN A 204 8.40 -21.99 21.03
C GLN A 204 7.08 -21.29 21.42
N PRO A 205 6.72 -20.15 20.79
CA PRO A 205 5.61 -19.33 21.25
C PRO A 205 4.26 -19.72 20.61
N GLU A 206 3.31 -20.16 21.44
CA GLU A 206 1.87 -20.22 21.13
C GLU A 206 1.05 -19.11 21.85
N ASP A 207 1.68 -18.30 22.70
CA ASP A 207 1.04 -17.26 23.54
C ASP A 207 1.79 -15.92 23.40
N GLU A 208 1.15 -14.92 22.77
CA GLU A 208 1.77 -13.62 22.42
C GLU A 208 2.12 -12.74 23.65
N ILE A 209 1.58 -13.09 24.82
CA ILE A 209 1.79 -12.38 26.10
C ILE A 209 3.05 -12.88 26.84
N LEU A 210 3.72 -13.94 26.36
CA LEU A 210 4.89 -14.55 26.99
C LEU A 210 6.24 -14.12 26.38
N SER A 211 6.29 -13.04 25.59
CA SER A 211 7.52 -12.48 25.03
C SER A 211 7.81 -11.04 25.50
N PRO A 212 9.07 -10.59 25.49
CA PRO A 212 9.42 -9.18 25.66
C PRO A 212 8.74 -8.27 24.63
N PRO A 213 8.41 -7.00 24.98
CA PRO A 213 7.68 -6.10 24.10
C PRO A 213 8.54 -5.65 22.91
N LYS A 214 7.94 -5.66 21.72
CA LYS A 214 8.53 -5.26 20.44
C LYS A 214 8.28 -3.78 20.13
N ASP A 215 7.14 -3.24 20.57
CA ASP A 215 6.73 -1.86 20.36
C ASP A 215 6.16 -1.19 21.62
N ILE A 216 6.02 0.14 21.56
CA ILE A 216 5.57 0.98 22.67
C ILE A 216 4.16 0.57 23.13
N GLU A 217 3.31 0.17 22.20
CA GLU A 217 1.96 -0.31 22.45
C GLU A 217 1.96 -1.65 23.22
N GLU A 218 2.76 -2.64 22.82
CA GLU A 218 2.99 -3.90 23.57
C GLU A 218 3.58 -3.62 24.97
N LEU A 219 4.57 -2.72 25.10
CA LEU A 219 5.13 -2.34 26.40
C LEU A 219 4.05 -1.76 27.33
N PHE A 220 3.21 -0.86 26.81
CA PHE A 220 2.13 -0.26 27.61
C PHE A 220 1.08 -1.30 28.03
N GLN A 221 0.72 -2.25 27.15
CA GLN A 221 -0.14 -3.37 27.53
C GLN A 221 0.48 -4.24 28.65
N GLN A 222 1.79 -4.47 28.63
CA GLN A 222 2.46 -5.23 29.68
C GLN A 222 2.51 -4.45 31.02
N ILE A 223 2.74 -3.15 30.98
CA ILE A 223 2.64 -2.24 32.15
C ILE A 223 1.23 -2.33 32.76
N ASN A 224 0.18 -2.25 31.94
CA ASN A 224 -1.21 -2.36 32.40
C ASN A 224 -1.56 -3.76 32.96
N LYS A 225 -0.83 -4.81 32.55
CA LYS A 225 -0.89 -6.17 33.12
C LYS A 225 0.02 -6.35 34.35
N GLY A 226 0.61 -5.28 34.87
CA GLY A 226 1.39 -5.26 36.11
C GLY A 226 2.89 -5.57 35.95
N LYS A 227 3.44 -5.57 34.73
CA LYS A 227 4.90 -5.67 34.52
C LYS A 227 5.57 -4.34 34.84
N ARG A 228 6.60 -4.38 35.68
CA ARG A 228 7.26 -3.17 36.19
C ARG A 228 8.44 -2.77 35.31
N ILE A 229 8.61 -1.48 35.03
CA ILE A 229 9.72 -0.97 34.22
C ILE A 229 10.47 0.17 34.91
N ALA A 230 11.80 0.13 34.82
CA ALA A 230 12.71 1.22 35.17
C ALA A 230 13.19 1.96 33.91
N ILE A 231 13.01 3.27 33.87
CA ILE A 231 13.47 4.15 32.77
C ILE A 231 14.28 5.31 33.36
N LEU A 232 15.47 5.55 32.79
CA LEU A 232 16.31 6.70 33.14
C LEU A 232 15.68 7.98 32.56
N THR A 233 15.61 9.05 33.36
CA THR A 233 15.01 10.34 32.96
C THR A 233 16.00 11.50 32.83
N ASP A 234 17.29 11.20 32.70
CA ASP A 234 18.22 12.16 32.11
C ASP A 234 18.02 12.22 30.59
N PHE A 235 18.52 13.28 29.94
CA PHE A 235 18.32 13.46 28.50
C PHE A 235 18.98 12.33 27.71
N TYR A 236 20.17 11.88 28.13
CA TYR A 236 20.96 10.88 27.42
C TYR A 236 20.27 9.50 27.37
N GLY A 237 19.82 9.00 28.53
CA GLY A 237 19.17 7.70 28.66
C GLY A 237 17.68 7.70 28.34
N ALA A 238 16.99 8.85 28.39
CA ALA A 238 15.58 8.93 27.99
C ALA A 238 15.37 9.14 26.48
N PHE A 239 16.37 9.65 25.73
CA PHE A 239 16.17 10.08 24.34
C PHE A 239 15.70 8.98 23.36
N TRP A 240 15.89 7.70 23.68
CA TRP A 240 15.63 6.59 22.77
C TRP A 240 14.21 6.58 22.18
N GLY A 241 13.21 7.01 22.95
CA GLY A 241 11.81 7.02 22.50
C GLY A 241 11.51 8.10 21.48
N VAL A 242 12.34 9.14 21.37
CA VAL A 242 12.11 10.28 20.45
C VAL A 242 11.98 9.81 19.00
N GLY A 243 12.81 8.88 18.55
CA GLY A 243 12.72 8.27 17.23
C GLY A 243 11.46 7.45 17.00
N SER A 244 11.00 6.68 18.01
CA SER A 244 9.72 5.96 17.97
C SER A 244 8.54 6.94 17.79
N PHE A 245 8.63 8.15 18.33
CA PHE A 245 7.65 9.23 18.09
C PHE A 245 7.95 10.10 16.86
N GLY A 246 8.95 9.75 16.04
CA GLY A 246 9.31 10.41 14.79
C GLY A 246 10.09 11.72 14.93
N GLY A 247 10.67 11.97 16.10
CA GLY A 247 11.58 13.09 16.32
C GLY A 247 13.01 12.76 15.90
N GLN A 248 13.81 13.81 15.74
CA GLN A 248 15.25 13.76 15.48
C GLN A 248 15.93 14.89 16.26
N LEU A 249 17.20 14.71 16.64
CA LEU A 249 17.93 15.73 17.40
C LEU A 249 18.47 16.84 16.49
N PHE A 250 19.23 16.45 15.47
CA PHE A 250 19.90 17.35 14.53
C PHE A 250 19.39 17.13 13.10
N ASP A 251 19.38 18.19 12.29
CA ASP A 251 19.18 18.09 10.84
C ASP A 251 20.52 17.94 10.09
N GLU A 252 20.47 17.83 8.76
CA GLU A 252 21.67 17.73 7.89
C GLU A 252 22.65 18.92 8.02
N ARG A 253 22.19 20.06 8.53
CA ARG A 253 22.98 21.27 8.79
C ARG A 253 23.42 21.38 10.25
N SER A 254 23.21 20.31 11.02
CA SER A 254 23.48 20.20 12.44
C SER A 254 22.81 21.27 13.31
N ARG A 255 21.59 21.69 12.92
CA ARG A 255 20.71 22.53 13.74
C ARG A 255 19.90 21.65 14.67
N VAL A 256 19.66 22.10 15.90
CA VAL A 256 18.73 21.40 16.82
C VAL A 256 17.31 21.54 16.28
N VAL A 257 16.56 20.44 16.26
CA VAL A 257 15.21 20.35 15.65
C VAL A 257 14.23 19.54 16.52
N LEU A 258 14.39 19.60 17.85
CA LEU A 258 13.51 18.92 18.80
C LEU A 258 12.07 19.50 18.79
N ASN A 259 11.91 20.75 18.35
CA ASN A 259 10.62 21.46 18.22
C ASN A 259 9.70 20.97 17.07
N GLN A 260 10.02 19.84 16.43
CA GLN A 260 9.27 19.25 15.31
C GLN A 260 8.27 18.16 15.77
N GLY A 261 7.71 18.29 16.98
CA GLY A 261 6.66 17.42 17.52
C GLY A 261 7.13 16.11 18.18
N GLY A 262 8.05 15.37 17.56
CA GLY A 262 8.43 14.03 18.06
C GLY A 262 8.99 14.00 19.50
N PHE A 263 9.80 14.98 19.89
CA PHE A 263 10.31 15.10 21.27
C PHE A 263 9.20 15.48 22.26
N ALA A 264 8.31 16.41 21.89
CA ALA A 264 7.15 16.78 22.70
C ALA A 264 6.19 15.60 22.91
N ASN A 265 5.98 14.78 21.89
CA ASN A 265 5.15 13.58 21.98
C ASN A 265 5.74 12.53 22.93
N TRP A 266 7.06 12.32 22.87
CA TRP A 266 7.78 11.42 23.76
C TRP A 266 7.70 11.88 25.23
N LEU A 267 7.99 13.16 25.47
CA LEU A 267 7.83 13.80 26.78
C LEU A 267 6.38 13.67 27.31
N GLY A 268 5.39 13.88 26.44
CA GLY A 268 3.98 13.70 26.77
C GLY A 268 3.63 12.24 27.13
N TRP A 269 4.24 11.25 26.47
CA TRP A 269 4.06 9.83 26.80
C TRP A 269 4.67 9.47 28.15
N LEU A 270 5.91 9.90 28.43
CA LEU A 270 6.54 9.71 29.75
C LEU A 270 5.68 10.31 30.87
N LYS A 271 5.16 11.52 30.66
CA LYS A 271 4.22 12.17 31.57
C LYS A 271 2.93 11.37 31.77
N ARG A 272 2.38 10.71 30.75
CA ARG A 272 1.18 9.86 30.92
C ARG A 272 1.47 8.58 31.71
N ILE A 273 2.63 7.96 31.53
CA ILE A 273 2.95 6.70 32.20
C ILE A 273 3.49 6.88 33.64
N GLN A 274 3.90 8.08 34.04
CA GLN A 274 4.51 8.33 35.35
C GLN A 274 3.58 8.00 36.54
N ASP A 275 2.26 8.15 36.36
CA ASP A 275 1.26 7.88 37.40
C ASP A 275 0.95 6.38 37.56
N SER A 276 1.53 5.52 36.70
CA SER A 276 1.39 4.07 36.82
C SER A 276 2.22 3.53 38.00
N PRO A 277 1.62 2.73 38.92
CA PRO A 277 2.36 2.13 40.04
C PRO A 277 3.39 1.07 39.60
N TYR A 278 3.46 0.76 38.30
CA TYR A 278 4.40 -0.18 37.71
C TYR A 278 5.56 0.52 36.98
N VAL A 279 5.60 1.85 36.92
CA VAL A 279 6.65 2.61 36.25
C VAL A 279 7.55 3.29 37.28
N VAL A 280 8.85 3.12 37.14
CA VAL A 280 9.87 3.83 37.93
C VAL A 280 10.67 4.74 37.01
N LEU A 281 10.45 6.04 37.16
CA LEU A 281 11.22 7.09 36.51
C LEU A 281 12.25 7.66 37.49
N SER A 282 13.54 7.69 37.11
CA SER A 282 14.61 8.25 37.95
C SER A 282 15.77 8.77 37.11
N ARG A 283 16.46 9.80 37.60
CA ARG A 283 17.77 10.24 37.07
C ARG A 283 18.95 9.47 37.67
N ASN A 284 18.74 8.63 38.68
CA ASN A 284 19.80 7.84 39.30
C ASN A 284 19.87 6.43 38.70
N GLN A 285 20.78 6.25 37.73
CA GLN A 285 21.04 4.96 37.08
C GLN A 285 21.38 3.85 38.08
N SER A 286 22.11 4.14 39.16
CA SER A 286 22.50 3.13 40.16
C SER A 286 21.29 2.56 40.94
N ASP A 287 20.29 3.39 41.19
CA ASP A 287 19.04 2.94 41.83
C ASP A 287 18.25 2.05 40.86
N LEU A 288 18.19 2.41 39.57
CA LEU A 288 17.48 1.62 38.56
C LEU A 288 18.14 0.25 38.31
N VAL A 289 19.48 0.20 38.22
CA VAL A 289 20.24 -1.07 38.16
C VAL A 289 20.00 -1.90 39.42
N THR A 290 19.94 -1.26 40.59
CA THR A 290 19.64 -1.97 41.84
C THR A 290 18.24 -2.59 41.79
N LEU A 291 17.20 -1.82 41.45
CA LEU A 291 15.83 -2.33 41.34
C LEU A 291 15.69 -3.48 40.33
N PHE A 292 16.44 -3.44 39.23
CA PHE A 292 16.43 -4.53 38.24
C PHE A 292 17.16 -5.77 38.76
N THR A 293 18.35 -5.60 39.35
CA THR A 293 19.16 -6.72 39.88
C THR A 293 18.59 -7.35 41.15
N THR A 294 17.75 -6.63 41.91
CA THR A 294 16.97 -7.19 43.04
C THR A 294 15.64 -7.83 42.63
N GLY A 295 15.19 -7.65 41.37
CA GLY A 295 13.89 -8.15 40.89
C GLY A 295 12.68 -7.27 41.25
N GLU A 296 12.92 -6.03 41.70
CA GLU A 296 11.89 -5.03 42.00
C GLU A 296 11.29 -4.40 40.74
N VAL A 297 11.95 -4.50 39.58
CA VAL A 297 11.37 -4.25 38.26
C VAL A 297 11.58 -5.45 37.32
N ASP A 298 10.67 -5.63 36.36
CA ASP A 298 10.73 -6.70 35.36
C ASP A 298 11.59 -6.30 34.13
N TYR A 299 11.53 -5.01 33.77
CA TYR A 299 12.23 -4.39 32.64
C TYR A 299 13.14 -3.23 33.08
N TYR A 300 14.27 -3.06 32.39
CA TYR A 300 15.21 -1.97 32.62
C TYR A 300 15.79 -1.44 31.30
N VAL A 301 15.66 -0.12 31.07
CA VAL A 301 16.37 0.57 29.98
C VAL A 301 17.79 0.87 30.45
N GLY A 302 18.77 0.09 29.98
CA GLY A 302 20.16 0.13 30.45
C GLY A 302 21.18 0.26 29.32
N SER A 303 22.40 0.65 29.67
CA SER A 303 23.54 0.81 28.76
C SER A 303 24.21 -0.53 28.47
N SER A 304 24.65 -0.73 27.22
CA SER A 304 25.43 -1.91 26.82
C SER A 304 26.72 -2.11 27.64
N GLN A 305 27.25 -1.04 28.26
CA GLN A 305 28.42 -1.10 29.14
C GLN A 305 28.14 -1.86 30.45
N GLU A 306 26.87 -1.95 30.86
CA GLU A 306 26.45 -2.63 32.09
C GLU A 306 26.33 -4.15 31.90
N LEU A 307 26.37 -4.63 30.65
CA LEU A 307 26.15 -6.04 30.29
C LEU A 307 26.99 -7.00 31.15
N SER A 308 28.28 -6.72 31.33
CA SER A 308 29.18 -7.57 32.13
C SER A 308 28.75 -7.64 33.60
N VAL A 309 28.44 -6.50 34.21
CA VAL A 309 28.00 -6.42 35.62
C VAL A 309 26.63 -7.08 35.81
N LEU A 310 25.70 -6.87 34.88
CA LEU A 310 24.39 -7.52 34.89
C LEU A 310 24.51 -9.05 34.71
N GLN A 311 25.40 -9.51 33.82
CA GLN A 311 25.69 -10.93 33.62
C GLN A 311 26.33 -11.60 34.84
N GLU A 312 27.20 -10.89 35.58
CA GLU A 312 27.77 -11.36 36.84
C GLU A 312 26.73 -11.40 37.98
N THR A 313 25.85 -10.40 38.04
CA THR A 313 24.90 -10.22 39.14
C THR A 313 23.66 -11.10 39.02
N ILE A 314 23.07 -11.20 37.82
CA ILE A 314 21.84 -11.97 37.53
C ILE A 314 22.19 -13.39 37.01
N GLY A 315 23.29 -13.50 36.26
CA GLY A 315 23.72 -14.72 35.58
C GLY A 315 23.36 -14.74 34.09
N LYS A 316 24.33 -15.14 33.25
CA LYS A 316 24.23 -15.14 31.77
C LYS A 316 22.99 -15.85 31.22
N GLU A 317 22.55 -16.93 31.86
CA GLU A 317 21.38 -17.70 31.38
C GLU A 317 20.04 -17.02 31.66
N LEU A 318 19.95 -16.21 32.73
CA LEU A 318 18.71 -15.58 33.20
C LEU A 318 18.53 -14.15 32.67
N LEU A 319 19.62 -13.46 32.35
CA LEU A 319 19.57 -12.14 31.74
C LEU A 319 19.12 -12.26 30.27
N GLY A 320 18.10 -11.48 29.90
CA GLY A 320 17.71 -11.24 28.53
C GLY A 320 17.86 -9.76 28.16
N ALA A 321 17.93 -9.48 26.86
CA ALA A 321 17.78 -8.15 26.32
C ALA A 321 17.09 -8.23 24.96
N VAL A 322 16.30 -7.20 24.63
CA VAL A 322 15.72 -6.99 23.29
C VAL A 322 15.89 -5.52 22.91
N ARG A 323 15.87 -5.24 21.61
CA ARG A 323 15.78 -3.86 21.11
C ARG A 323 14.72 -3.04 21.84
N LEU A 324 15.01 -1.77 22.07
CA LEU A 324 14.10 -0.82 22.68
C LEU A 324 12.83 -0.69 21.83
N PRO A 325 11.64 -0.55 22.46
CA PRO A 325 10.39 -0.68 21.72
C PRO A 325 10.22 0.36 20.61
N ALA A 326 9.98 -0.14 19.40
CA ALA A 326 9.69 0.68 18.21
C ALA A 326 8.25 1.21 18.25
N ARG A 327 7.82 1.94 17.22
CA ARG A 327 6.42 2.34 17.05
C ARG A 327 6.08 2.60 15.58
N ARG A 328 5.07 1.90 15.04
CA ARG A 328 4.61 2.05 13.63
C ARG A 328 5.77 2.14 12.61
N ASN A 329 6.69 1.16 12.64
CA ASN A 329 7.92 1.11 11.83
C ASN A 329 8.97 2.22 12.07
N LYS A 330 8.75 3.17 12.99
CA LYS A 330 9.77 4.09 13.48
C LYS A 330 10.56 3.40 14.60
N PRO A 331 11.87 3.16 14.46
CA PRO A 331 12.66 2.47 15.48
C PRO A 331 12.94 3.38 16.68
N ALA A 332 13.22 2.77 17.83
CA ALA A 332 13.88 3.46 18.92
C ALA A 332 15.28 3.93 18.50
N THR A 333 15.63 5.16 18.88
CA THR A 333 16.86 5.86 18.48
C THR A 333 17.68 6.31 19.70
N PRO A 334 18.20 5.38 20.54
CA PRO A 334 19.14 5.74 21.61
C PRO A 334 20.41 6.36 21.02
N PHE A 335 21.21 7.07 21.82
CA PHE A 335 22.50 7.58 21.36
C PHE A 335 23.52 6.46 21.14
N LEU A 336 24.38 6.64 20.14
CA LEU A 336 25.52 5.78 19.82
C LEU A 336 26.81 6.48 20.27
N GLN A 337 27.46 5.92 21.28
CA GLN A 337 28.83 6.28 21.68
C GLN A 337 29.82 5.25 21.13
N ALA A 338 31.10 5.63 21.06
CA ALA A 338 32.17 4.72 20.73
C ALA A 338 33.37 4.88 21.69
N GLU A 339 34.06 3.78 21.97
CA GLU A 339 35.48 3.81 22.31
C GLU A 339 36.27 3.97 20.99
N VAL A 340 37.26 4.85 20.97
CA VAL A 340 37.92 5.31 19.75
C VAL A 340 39.43 5.35 19.90
N LEU A 341 40.11 5.06 18.79
CA LEU A 341 41.55 5.05 18.60
C LEU A 341 41.97 6.43 18.07
N MET A 342 42.50 7.27 18.95
CA MET A 342 42.96 8.63 18.65
C MET A 342 44.49 8.70 18.61
N PHE A 343 45.01 9.44 17.63
CA PHE A 343 46.45 9.47 17.32
C PHE A 343 47.04 10.78 17.81
N ASN A 344 48.06 10.74 18.68
CA ASN A 344 48.61 11.94 19.31
C ASN A 344 49.28 12.86 18.30
N LYS A 345 48.95 14.16 18.33
CA LYS A 345 49.53 15.19 17.45
C LYS A 345 51.06 15.16 17.38
N VAL A 346 51.73 14.93 18.51
CA VAL A 346 53.20 14.98 18.60
C VAL A 346 53.89 13.65 18.27
N ALA A 347 53.14 12.58 18.02
CA ALA A 347 53.69 11.30 17.58
C ALA A 347 54.41 11.44 16.23
N SER A 348 55.55 10.77 16.07
CA SER A 348 56.30 10.82 14.82
C SER A 348 55.55 10.11 13.69
N ASN A 349 55.71 10.54 12.43
CA ASN A 349 55.07 9.88 11.28
C ASN A 349 55.34 8.36 11.22
N LYS A 350 56.49 7.88 11.73
CA LYS A 350 56.79 6.44 11.82
C LYS A 350 55.86 5.76 12.84
N ASN A 351 55.69 6.38 14.01
CA ASN A 351 54.83 5.87 15.06
C ASN A 351 53.35 6.00 14.69
N THR A 352 52.89 7.08 14.04
CA THR A 352 51.52 7.18 13.50
C THR A 352 51.23 6.03 12.53
N GLN A 353 52.14 5.73 11.61
CA GLN A 353 51.96 4.62 10.66
C GLN A 353 51.92 3.26 11.37
N LEU A 354 52.77 3.04 12.36
CA LEU A 354 52.78 1.81 13.16
C LEU A 354 51.52 1.67 14.03
N ALA A 355 51.05 2.76 14.63
CA ALA A 355 49.79 2.83 15.37
C ALA A 355 48.58 2.60 14.46
N LEU A 356 48.61 3.05 13.20
CA LEU A 356 47.56 2.77 12.21
C LEU A 356 47.51 1.28 11.84
N GLN A 357 48.66 0.59 11.77
CA GLN A 357 48.69 -0.87 11.59
C GLN A 357 48.11 -1.59 12.82
N LEU A 358 48.46 -1.16 14.04
CA LEU A 358 47.86 -1.69 15.26
C LEU A 358 46.34 -1.43 15.31
N ALA A 359 45.89 -0.23 14.94
CA ALA A 359 44.47 0.11 14.87
C ALA A 359 43.71 -0.77 13.86
N GLN A 360 44.28 -1.04 12.68
CA GLN A 360 43.70 -1.97 11.70
C GLN A 360 43.65 -3.42 12.20
N PHE A 361 44.60 -3.83 13.05
CA PHE A 361 44.57 -5.14 13.71
C PHE A 361 43.51 -5.21 14.82
N LEU A 362 43.42 -4.21 15.69
CA LEU A 362 42.38 -4.11 16.73
C LEU A 362 40.96 -4.07 16.16
N THR A 363 40.79 -3.54 14.95
CA THR A 363 39.50 -3.44 14.26
C THR A 363 39.27 -4.55 13.21
N SER A 364 40.16 -5.54 13.12
CA SER A 364 39.97 -6.73 12.28
C SER A 364 38.80 -7.61 12.76
N THR A 365 38.22 -8.35 11.83
CA THR A 365 37.04 -9.22 12.06
C THR A 365 37.28 -10.29 13.14
N LYS A 366 38.53 -10.77 13.32
CA LYS A 366 38.86 -11.77 14.36
C LYS A 366 38.88 -11.13 15.74
N GLU A 367 39.64 -10.05 15.90
CA GLU A 367 39.90 -9.36 17.15
C GLU A 367 38.63 -8.68 17.68
N GLN A 368 37.87 -8.02 16.80
CA GLN A 368 36.56 -7.46 17.14
C GLN A 368 35.55 -8.54 17.57
N ARG A 369 35.57 -9.72 16.94
CA ARG A 369 34.72 -10.85 17.34
C ARG A 369 35.15 -11.40 18.70
N GLU A 370 36.44 -11.41 18.99
CA GLU A 370 36.99 -11.83 20.27
C GLU A 370 36.59 -10.88 21.40
N LEU A 371 36.71 -9.56 21.19
CA LEU A 371 36.22 -8.53 22.09
C LEU A 371 34.71 -8.71 22.37
N ALA A 372 33.91 -8.92 21.32
CA ALA A 372 32.46 -9.14 21.45
C ALA A 372 32.09 -10.42 22.21
N LEU A 373 32.87 -11.50 22.07
CA LEU A 373 32.59 -12.79 22.73
C LEU A 373 33.17 -12.91 24.15
N LYS A 374 34.33 -12.30 24.43
CA LYS A 374 34.99 -12.39 25.74
C LYS A 374 34.49 -11.33 26.73
N ILE A 375 34.28 -10.09 26.26
CA ILE A 375 33.98 -8.93 27.12
C ILE A 375 32.76 -8.12 26.66
N GLY A 376 32.00 -8.59 25.67
CA GLY A 376 30.71 -7.99 25.29
C GLY A 376 30.78 -6.64 24.56
N LYS A 377 31.99 -6.12 24.25
CA LYS A 377 32.17 -4.88 23.49
C LYS A 377 31.53 -5.01 22.10
N LEU A 378 30.69 -4.06 21.70
CA LEU A 378 30.00 -4.14 20.41
C LEU A 378 30.98 -3.80 19.27
N PRO A 379 31.05 -4.60 18.20
CA PRO A 379 32.02 -4.38 17.13
C PRO A 379 31.70 -3.12 16.33
N ALA A 380 32.72 -2.30 16.08
CA ALA A 380 32.63 -1.19 15.13
C ALA A 380 32.78 -1.67 13.67
N ASN A 381 33.43 -2.81 13.45
CA ASN A 381 33.60 -3.44 12.14
C ASN A 381 32.31 -4.17 11.71
N LYS A 382 31.74 -3.75 10.57
CA LYS A 382 30.46 -4.24 10.02
C LYS A 382 30.50 -5.69 9.50
N HIS A 383 31.69 -6.26 9.32
CA HIS A 383 31.87 -7.64 8.86
C HIS A 383 31.92 -8.66 10.01
N VAL A 384 31.87 -8.21 11.26
CA VAL A 384 31.80 -9.08 12.44
C VAL A 384 30.39 -9.66 12.56
N ASN A 385 30.27 -10.95 12.25
CA ASN A 385 29.04 -11.70 12.46
C ASN A 385 29.11 -12.48 13.78
N VAL A 386 28.19 -12.18 14.69
CA VAL A 386 27.99 -12.92 15.95
C VAL A 386 26.77 -13.83 15.75
N ASP A 387 26.98 -15.15 15.90
CA ASP A 387 25.90 -16.13 15.79
C ASP A 387 24.92 -15.93 16.96
N SER A 388 23.68 -15.53 16.64
CA SER A 388 22.64 -15.24 17.63
C SER A 388 22.29 -16.44 18.52
N ARG A 389 22.60 -17.67 18.08
CA ARG A 389 22.42 -18.89 18.90
C ARG A 389 23.51 -19.09 19.94
N LEU A 390 24.69 -18.46 19.72
CA LEU A 390 25.84 -18.53 20.63
C LEU A 390 25.93 -17.31 21.54
N SER A 391 25.42 -16.16 21.10
CA SER A 391 25.36 -14.95 21.93
C SER A 391 24.16 -14.07 21.54
N PRO A 392 22.92 -14.43 21.97
CA PRO A 392 21.70 -13.70 21.61
C PRO A 392 21.70 -12.26 22.14
N LEU A 393 22.20 -12.03 23.36
CA LEU A 393 22.36 -10.71 23.97
C LEU A 393 23.21 -9.77 23.08
N THR A 394 24.37 -10.23 22.66
CA THR A 394 25.28 -9.45 21.80
C THR A 394 24.68 -9.22 20.41
N ALA A 395 23.92 -10.19 19.88
CA ALA A 395 23.23 -10.03 18.59
C ALA A 395 22.14 -8.95 18.63
N GLU A 396 21.30 -8.90 19.67
CA GLU A 396 20.29 -7.83 19.83
C GLU A 396 20.94 -6.45 20.05
N LEU A 397 22.04 -6.37 20.79
CA LEU A 397 22.82 -5.13 20.93
C LEU A 397 23.42 -4.64 19.59
N ILE A 398 23.93 -5.56 18.75
CA ILE A 398 24.38 -5.26 17.38
C ILE A 398 23.21 -4.87 16.47
N ALA A 399 22.00 -5.36 16.73
CA ALA A 399 20.81 -4.93 16.01
C ALA A 399 20.37 -3.52 16.43
N GLN A 400 20.41 -3.21 17.74
CA GLN A 400 20.05 -1.92 18.32
C GLN A 400 21.01 -0.78 17.92
N SER A 401 22.31 -1.05 17.82
CA SER A 401 23.31 -0.05 17.43
C SER A 401 23.07 0.53 16.02
N LYS A 402 22.37 -0.19 15.14
CA LYS A 402 22.07 0.23 13.76
C LYS A 402 21.03 1.34 13.67
N SER A 403 20.09 1.44 14.62
CA SER A 403 19.12 2.55 14.69
C SER A 403 19.56 3.65 15.68
N SER A 404 20.73 3.50 16.30
CA SER A 404 21.23 4.45 17.30
C SER A 404 21.79 5.71 16.63
N VAL A 405 21.56 6.88 17.25
CA VAL A 405 21.94 8.21 16.73
C VAL A 405 23.42 8.47 17.02
N PRO A 406 24.30 8.58 16.01
CA PRO A 406 25.67 9.01 16.22
C PRO A 406 25.72 10.50 16.54
N ILE A 407 26.47 10.86 17.58
CA ILE A 407 26.81 12.27 17.86
C ILE A 407 28.15 12.53 17.16
N ASN A 408 28.16 13.47 16.21
CA ASN A 408 29.35 13.79 15.44
C ASN A 408 30.27 14.73 16.22
N VAL A 409 31.59 14.59 16.08
CA VAL A 409 32.61 15.45 16.70
C VAL A 409 32.32 16.95 16.56
N LYS A 410 31.93 17.44 15.38
CA LYS A 410 31.61 18.86 15.13
C LYS A 410 30.35 19.35 15.87
N ASP A 411 29.58 18.43 16.42
CA ASP A 411 28.28 18.65 17.04
C ASP A 411 28.30 18.35 18.55
N LEU A 412 29.41 17.85 19.11
CA LEU A 412 29.53 17.48 20.52
C LEU A 412 29.27 18.64 21.48
N SER A 413 29.90 19.81 21.31
CA SER A 413 29.65 20.93 22.23
C SER A 413 28.18 21.42 22.22
N LYS A 414 27.51 21.33 21.06
CA LYS A 414 26.05 21.58 20.96
C LYS A 414 25.25 20.48 21.65
N PHE A 415 25.69 19.24 21.52
CA PHE A 415 25.09 18.10 22.19
C PHE A 415 25.16 18.25 23.72
N ASP A 416 26.31 18.69 24.25
CA ASP A 416 26.49 18.92 25.68
C ASP A 416 25.53 20.01 26.19
N ASP A 417 25.35 21.11 25.45
CA ASP A 417 24.33 22.11 25.79
C ASP A 417 22.91 21.52 25.76
N VAL A 418 22.55 20.77 24.70
CA VAL A 418 21.25 20.09 24.64
C VAL A 418 21.07 19.15 25.83
N GLN A 419 22.08 18.36 26.21
CA GLN A 419 21.98 17.45 27.34
C GLN A 419 21.78 18.21 28.66
N ASN A 420 22.58 19.26 28.90
CA ASN A 420 22.46 20.09 30.10
C ASN A 420 21.08 20.74 30.25
N TYR A 421 20.53 21.32 29.17
CA TYR A 421 19.16 21.88 29.20
C TYR A 421 18.09 20.78 29.25
N GLY A 422 18.32 19.67 28.55
CA GLY A 422 17.39 18.55 28.43
C GLY A 422 17.10 17.87 29.76
N ASP A 423 18.12 17.64 30.57
CA ASP A 423 18.05 17.07 31.91
C ASP A 423 17.08 17.84 32.85
N ASP A 424 17.10 19.17 32.76
CA ASP A 424 16.18 20.04 33.49
C ASP A 424 14.78 20.02 32.85
N ILE A 425 14.69 20.03 31.52
CA ILE A 425 13.42 19.96 30.77
C ILE A 425 12.62 18.69 31.09
N TYR A 426 13.24 17.50 31.09
CA TYR A 426 12.56 16.26 31.49
C TYR A 426 11.98 16.38 32.91
N THR A 427 12.74 16.99 33.83
CA THR A 427 12.29 17.23 35.21
C THR A 427 11.08 18.17 35.25
N GLN A 428 11.14 19.33 34.56
CA GLN A 428 10.09 20.34 34.53
C GLN A 428 8.77 19.83 33.90
N VAL A 429 8.85 19.01 32.84
CA VAL A 429 7.67 18.45 32.18
C VAL A 429 6.97 17.41 33.06
N LEU A 430 7.73 16.55 33.75
CA LEU A 430 7.16 15.52 34.62
C LEU A 430 6.45 16.10 35.86
N ILE A 431 6.91 17.26 36.36
CA ILE A 431 6.29 17.97 37.51
C ILE A 431 5.25 19.04 37.12
N ASP A 432 4.83 19.09 35.85
CA ASP A 432 3.85 20.03 35.31
C ASP A 432 4.25 21.53 35.40
N GLU A 433 5.55 21.84 35.41
CA GLU A 433 6.05 23.22 35.37
C GLU A 433 6.02 23.82 33.94
N ILE A 434 6.20 22.99 32.90
CA ILE A 434 6.23 23.41 31.49
C ILE A 434 5.53 22.36 30.61
N SER A 435 4.89 22.78 29.50
CA SER A 435 4.26 21.83 28.57
C SER A 435 5.31 21.10 27.72
N PRO A 436 5.06 19.84 27.26
CA PRO A 436 6.00 19.12 26.40
C PRO A 436 6.38 19.87 25.10
N SER A 437 5.43 20.62 24.53
CA SER A 437 5.65 21.43 23.31
C SER A 437 6.49 22.67 23.60
N GLU A 438 6.21 23.37 24.72
CA GLU A 438 6.97 24.54 25.14
C GLU A 438 8.41 24.15 25.53
N ALA A 439 8.58 23.03 26.23
CA ALA A 439 9.86 22.40 26.51
C ALA A 439 10.68 22.12 25.25
N ALA A 440 10.07 21.48 24.25
CA ALA A 440 10.72 21.14 22.98
C ALA A 440 11.13 22.39 22.18
N LEU A 441 10.36 23.47 22.27
CA LEU A 441 10.71 24.76 21.69
C LEU A 441 11.86 25.43 22.46
N LEU A 442 11.76 25.50 23.79
CA LEU A 442 12.69 26.22 24.65
C LEU A 442 14.12 25.70 24.51
N ILE A 443 14.31 24.39 24.55
CA ILE A 443 15.62 23.74 24.34
C ILE A 443 16.17 24.01 22.92
N THR A 444 15.28 24.00 21.91
CA THR A 444 15.66 24.23 20.51
C THR A 444 16.10 25.67 20.28
N GLU A 445 15.36 26.66 20.79
CA GLU A 445 15.73 28.07 20.68
C GLU A 445 17.01 28.38 21.46
N GLN A 446 17.13 27.95 22.72
CA GLN A 446 18.30 28.25 23.55
C GLN A 446 19.62 27.76 22.93
N VAL A 447 19.65 26.52 22.42
CA VAL A 447 20.87 25.99 21.79
C VAL A 447 21.11 26.61 20.42
N ASN A 448 20.10 26.68 19.54
CA ASN A 448 20.32 27.26 18.21
C ASN A 448 20.75 28.74 18.29
N ASP A 449 20.16 29.55 19.18
CA ASP A 449 20.54 30.95 19.36
C ASP A 449 21.99 31.07 19.89
N LYS A 450 22.41 30.22 20.84
CA LYS A 450 23.80 30.18 21.34
C LYS A 450 24.81 29.95 20.20
N TYR A 451 24.46 29.13 19.22
CA TYR A 451 25.29 28.82 18.05
C TYR A 451 24.98 29.66 16.80
N ASN A 452 24.21 30.74 16.91
CA ASN A 452 23.79 31.62 15.81
C ASN A 452 23.08 30.88 14.65
N MET A 453 22.38 29.79 14.95
CA MET A 453 21.63 28.99 14.00
C MET A 453 20.16 29.44 13.93
N ARG A 454 19.58 29.43 12.73
CA ARG A 454 18.14 29.69 12.56
C ARG A 454 17.34 28.47 13.02
N THR A 455 16.70 28.58 14.18
CA THR A 455 15.59 27.73 14.61
C THR A 455 14.53 27.65 13.51
N LEU A 456 14.18 26.44 13.11
CA LEU A 456 13.03 26.20 12.23
C LEU A 456 11.74 26.56 12.95
N ALA A 457 10.71 26.93 12.18
CA ALA A 457 9.40 27.20 12.77
C ALA A 457 8.96 26.00 13.62
N ALA A 458 8.60 26.28 14.86
CA ALA A 458 8.10 25.28 15.77
C ALA A 458 6.73 24.81 15.29
N THR A 459 6.36 23.56 15.56
CA THR A 459 4.99 23.11 15.36
C THR A 459 3.99 23.87 16.25
N SER A 460 4.46 24.44 17.37
CA SER A 460 3.76 25.42 18.23
C SER A 460 4.80 26.04 19.20
N VAL A 461 4.78 27.29 19.70
CA VAL A 461 4.21 28.58 19.25
C VAL A 461 5.20 29.69 19.71
N LYS A 462 5.57 30.71 18.90
CA LYS A 462 6.32 31.92 19.36
C LYS A 462 5.33 32.97 19.91
N ASN A 463 5.73 33.92 20.77
CA ASN A 463 4.86 35.06 21.12
C ASN A 463 4.30 35.69 19.82
N CYS A 464 2.98 35.74 19.67
CA CYS A 464 2.36 36.07 18.40
C CYS A 464 2.49 37.58 18.13
N ASP A 465 3.01 37.96 16.96
CA ASP A 465 3.10 39.37 16.53
C ASP A 465 1.82 39.87 15.83
N VAL A 466 0.76 39.03 15.81
CA VAL A 466 -0.56 39.37 15.27
C VAL A 466 -1.40 40.18 16.25
N LYS A 467 -2.24 41.06 15.71
CA LYS A 467 -3.03 42.04 16.47
C LYS A 467 -4.40 42.22 15.84
N GLY A 468 -5.39 42.54 16.67
CA GLY A 468 -6.73 42.89 16.21
C GLY A 468 -7.79 41.85 16.53
N GLY A 469 -8.97 42.06 15.97
CA GLY A 469 -10.18 41.31 16.27
C GLY A 469 -10.55 40.31 15.18
N ILE A 470 -11.08 39.16 15.59
CA ILE A 470 -11.73 38.20 14.68
C ILE A 470 -13.15 37.93 15.16
N ASN A 471 -14.13 38.02 14.27
CA ASN A 471 -15.47 37.48 14.46
C ASN A 471 -15.56 36.06 13.86
N LEU A 472 -15.56 35.05 14.73
CA LEU A 472 -15.73 33.63 14.38
C LEU A 472 -17.22 33.27 14.42
N TRP A 473 -17.80 32.83 13.31
CA TRP A 473 -19.08 32.11 13.35
C TRP A 473 -18.84 30.61 13.58
N ASN A 474 -19.50 30.06 14.59
CA ASN A 474 -19.31 28.69 15.04
C ASN A 474 -20.61 27.88 14.90
N THR A 475 -20.51 26.66 14.39
CA THR A 475 -21.62 25.70 14.27
C THR A 475 -21.58 24.59 15.33
N TRP A 476 -20.48 24.45 16.07
CA TRP A 476 -20.34 23.43 17.13
C TRP A 476 -21.16 23.79 18.38
N THR A 477 -21.75 22.79 19.01
CA THR A 477 -22.58 22.92 20.22
C THR A 477 -22.05 22.02 21.34
N GLY A 478 -22.68 22.04 22.52
CA GLY A 478 -22.31 21.14 23.63
C GLY A 478 -20.88 21.33 24.13
N GLU A 479 -20.18 20.24 24.45
CA GLU A 479 -18.81 20.26 24.99
C GLU A 479 -17.80 20.81 23.98
N ARG A 480 -18.00 20.52 22.68
CA ARG A 480 -17.21 21.04 21.56
C ARG A 480 -17.15 22.56 21.56
N ARG A 481 -18.25 23.23 21.92
CA ARG A 481 -18.32 24.70 22.08
C ARG A 481 -17.53 25.22 23.29
N LEU A 482 -17.45 24.45 24.38
CA LEU A 482 -16.68 24.81 25.57
C LEU A 482 -15.18 24.73 25.29
N ILE A 483 -14.74 23.64 24.67
CA ILE A 483 -13.33 23.43 24.27
C ILE A 483 -12.88 24.49 23.27
N LEU A 484 -13.72 24.87 22.30
CA LEU A 484 -13.44 25.99 21.40
C LEU A 484 -13.17 27.29 22.17
N SER A 485 -13.93 27.59 23.23
CA SER A 485 -13.65 28.75 24.09
C SER A 485 -12.40 28.59 24.97
N GLN A 486 -12.02 27.37 25.36
CA GLN A 486 -10.75 27.12 26.05
C GLN A 486 -9.55 27.36 25.12
N ILE A 487 -9.62 26.92 23.85
CA ILE A 487 -8.59 27.17 22.84
C ILE A 487 -8.52 28.68 22.51
N GLN A 488 -9.68 29.34 22.38
CA GLN A 488 -9.79 30.80 22.24
C GLN A 488 -9.08 31.55 23.37
N ASP A 489 -9.34 31.19 24.62
CA ASP A 489 -8.71 31.77 25.80
C ASP A 489 -7.19 31.53 25.82
N ASN A 490 -6.75 30.31 25.50
CA ASN A 490 -5.33 29.96 25.42
C ASN A 490 -4.61 30.80 24.34
N PHE A 491 -5.25 30.98 23.17
CA PHE A 491 -4.73 31.85 22.11
C PHE A 491 -4.61 33.31 22.55
N MET A 492 -5.65 33.88 23.17
CA MET A 492 -5.63 35.28 23.66
C MET A 492 -4.59 35.49 24.78
N ARG A 493 -4.31 34.48 25.61
CA ARG A 493 -3.19 34.52 26.59
C ARG A 493 -1.82 34.51 25.91
N ARG A 494 -1.69 33.85 24.75
CA ARG A 494 -0.43 33.77 23.97
C ARG A 494 -0.23 34.97 23.02
N CYS A 495 -1.32 35.55 22.54
CA CYS A 495 -1.37 36.66 21.58
C CYS A 495 -2.08 37.87 22.21
N LEU A 496 -1.42 38.55 23.16
CA LEU A 496 -2.04 39.53 24.08
C LEU A 496 -2.74 40.74 23.43
N ASP A 497 -2.39 41.09 22.19
CA ASP A 497 -3.00 42.20 21.43
C ASP A 497 -4.15 41.73 20.50
N THR A 498 -4.67 40.51 20.69
CA THR A 498 -5.80 39.95 19.93
C THR A 498 -7.08 39.83 20.75
N TYR A 499 -8.23 39.81 20.06
CA TYR A 499 -9.50 39.39 20.66
C TYR A 499 -10.32 38.57 19.67
N ILE A 500 -10.94 37.50 20.14
CA ILE A 500 -11.81 36.66 19.32
C ILE A 500 -13.23 36.79 19.87
N THR A 501 -14.20 37.01 18.97
CA THR A 501 -15.63 36.97 19.29
C THR A 501 -16.22 35.73 18.63
N ILE A 502 -16.80 34.82 19.42
CA ILE A 502 -17.46 33.62 18.89
C ILE A 502 -18.96 33.84 18.89
N THR A 503 -19.56 33.77 17.71
CA THR A 503 -21.01 33.84 17.51
C THR A 503 -21.53 32.46 17.10
N ASP A 504 -22.43 31.89 17.88
CA ASP A 504 -23.01 30.58 17.56
C ASP A 504 -24.13 30.73 16.51
N VAL A 505 -24.01 29.99 15.40
CA VAL A 505 -24.88 30.06 14.23
C VAL A 505 -25.38 28.67 13.89
N PRO A 506 -26.70 28.42 13.86
CA PRO A 506 -27.25 27.16 13.38
C PRO A 506 -26.80 26.84 11.96
N VAL A 507 -26.56 25.56 11.66
CA VAL A 507 -26.21 25.07 10.31
C VAL A 507 -27.35 25.32 9.31
N VAL A 508 -28.60 25.23 9.78
CA VAL A 508 -29.80 25.57 8.99
C VAL A 508 -29.74 27.04 8.60
N ASP A 509 -29.93 27.32 7.32
CA ASP A 509 -29.84 28.63 6.67
C ASP A 509 -28.45 29.31 6.74
N PHE A 510 -27.37 28.61 7.13
CA PHE A 510 -26.04 29.21 7.31
C PHE A 510 -25.56 29.99 6.08
N HIS A 511 -25.69 29.39 4.88
CA HIS A 511 -25.25 29.99 3.63
C HIS A 511 -26.03 31.28 3.30
N ASP A 512 -27.36 31.25 3.34
CA ASP A 512 -28.21 32.41 3.05
C ASP A 512 -27.97 33.54 4.05
N ARG A 513 -27.72 33.20 5.31
CA ARG A 513 -27.34 34.16 6.36
C ARG A 513 -25.94 34.73 6.13
N TYR A 514 -24.99 33.95 5.60
CA TYR A 514 -23.66 34.44 5.22
C TYR A 514 -23.76 35.42 4.05
N LEU A 515 -24.46 35.06 2.97
CA LEU A 515 -24.77 35.98 1.86
C LEU A 515 -25.41 37.29 2.33
N GLN A 516 -26.48 37.20 3.13
CA GLN A 516 -27.14 38.38 3.68
C GLN A 516 -26.20 39.21 4.58
N SER A 517 -25.27 38.58 5.32
CA SER A 517 -24.31 39.29 6.14
C SER A 517 -23.25 40.02 5.32
N LEU A 518 -22.86 39.51 4.15
CA LEU A 518 -21.99 40.18 3.19
C LEU A 518 -22.65 41.43 2.61
N GLU A 519 -23.94 41.37 2.24
CA GLU A 519 -24.70 42.53 1.74
C GLU A 519 -24.83 43.68 2.76
N ASN A 520 -24.66 43.39 4.05
CA ASN A 520 -24.90 44.34 5.16
C ASN A 520 -23.62 44.76 5.92
N ASP A 521 -22.43 44.43 5.41
CA ASP A 521 -21.13 44.64 6.09
C ASP A 521 -21.08 44.01 7.51
N GLN A 522 -21.71 42.84 7.68
CA GLN A 522 -21.86 42.11 8.96
C GLN A 522 -21.32 40.67 8.92
N ALA A 523 -20.63 40.30 7.86
CA ALA A 523 -20.05 38.96 7.70
C ALA A 523 -19.02 38.63 8.80
N PRO A 524 -18.89 37.34 9.19
CA PRO A 524 -17.77 36.89 10.01
C PRO A 524 -16.44 37.06 9.28
N ASP A 525 -15.36 37.12 10.05
CA ASP A 525 -14.00 37.08 9.50
C ASP A 525 -13.54 35.65 9.20
N MET A 526 -14.05 34.69 9.97
CA MET A 526 -13.84 33.27 9.76
C MET A 526 -15.02 32.44 10.28
N PHE A 527 -15.17 31.20 9.83
CA PHE A 527 -16.26 30.33 10.28
C PHE A 527 -15.95 28.84 10.18
N THR A 528 -16.59 28.03 11.02
CA THR A 528 -16.55 26.56 10.96
C THR A 528 -17.55 26.03 9.92
N ALA A 529 -17.11 25.14 9.05
CA ALA A 529 -17.94 24.45 8.06
C ALA A 529 -17.49 22.98 7.88
N SER A 530 -18.25 22.20 7.09
CA SER A 530 -17.76 20.94 6.53
C SER A 530 -17.10 21.19 5.17
N SER A 531 -16.11 20.38 4.81
CA SER A 531 -15.35 20.46 3.55
C SER A 531 -16.23 20.53 2.31
N HIS A 532 -17.40 19.88 2.27
CA HIS A 532 -18.31 19.92 1.09
C HIS A 532 -18.83 21.33 0.75
N GLN A 533 -18.78 22.27 1.71
CA GLN A 533 -19.11 23.67 1.48
C GLN A 533 -18.01 24.43 0.73
N ILE A 534 -16.75 23.97 0.77
CA ILE A 534 -15.60 24.63 0.14
C ILE A 534 -15.85 24.84 -1.35
N ARG A 535 -16.29 23.81 -2.07
CA ARG A 535 -16.61 23.91 -3.50
C ARG A 535 -17.63 25.01 -3.81
N ARG A 536 -18.76 25.06 -3.08
CA ARG A 536 -19.82 26.04 -3.35
C ARG A 536 -19.31 27.45 -3.07
N LEU A 537 -18.74 27.66 -1.90
CA LEU A 537 -18.25 28.96 -1.47
C LEU A 537 -17.04 29.43 -2.28
N GLY A 538 -16.17 28.52 -2.72
CA GLY A 538 -15.01 28.80 -3.57
C GLY A 538 -15.41 29.17 -5.00
N HIS A 539 -16.39 28.47 -5.58
CA HIS A 539 -16.96 28.84 -6.88
C HIS A 539 -17.63 30.23 -6.87
N GLU A 540 -18.27 30.59 -5.75
CA GLU A 540 -18.90 31.89 -5.53
C GLU A 540 -17.90 32.98 -5.07
N GLU A 541 -16.59 32.70 -4.96
CA GLU A 541 -15.53 33.58 -4.45
C GLU A 541 -15.75 34.11 -3.00
N LEU A 542 -16.48 33.35 -2.17
CA LEU A 542 -16.91 33.75 -0.81
C LEU A 542 -16.00 33.26 0.33
N ILE A 543 -14.95 32.51 0.00
CA ILE A 543 -13.90 32.05 0.93
C ILE A 543 -12.52 32.35 0.35
N ALA A 544 -11.53 32.57 1.22
CA ALA A 544 -10.19 32.96 0.80
C ALA A 544 -9.37 31.78 0.25
N ASP A 545 -8.70 32.00 -0.89
CA ASP A 545 -7.55 31.19 -1.30
C ASP A 545 -6.42 31.37 -0.25
N LEU A 546 -5.90 30.26 0.27
CA LEU A 546 -4.87 30.23 1.30
C LEU A 546 -3.47 29.94 0.73
N SER A 547 -3.29 29.79 -0.58
CA SER A 547 -2.04 29.37 -1.23
C SER A 547 -0.80 30.19 -0.84
N ASP A 548 -0.95 31.52 -0.78
CA ASP A 548 0.15 32.45 -0.48
C ASP A 548 0.47 32.55 1.03
N ILE A 549 -0.39 31.99 1.89
CA ILE A 549 -0.35 32.23 3.35
C ILE A 549 -0.27 30.93 4.18
N LEU A 550 -0.68 29.79 3.63
CA LEU A 550 -0.61 28.49 4.28
C LEU A 550 0.82 27.92 4.16
N ASP A 551 1.37 27.48 5.29
CA ASP A 551 2.74 26.96 5.35
C ASP A 551 2.84 25.59 4.64
N PRO A 552 3.78 25.35 3.71
CA PRO A 552 4.03 24.01 3.17
C PRO A 552 4.34 22.96 4.25
N ASP A 553 4.90 23.35 5.39
CA ASP A 553 5.16 22.47 6.54
C ASP A 553 3.89 22.22 7.38
N PHE A 554 2.79 22.94 7.12
CA PHE A 554 1.46 22.61 7.64
C PHE A 554 0.83 21.47 6.83
N LEU A 555 0.87 21.54 5.50
CA LEU A 555 0.26 20.51 4.62
C LEU A 555 0.90 19.14 4.81
N GLN A 556 2.22 19.08 5.02
CA GLN A 556 2.97 17.84 5.33
C GLN A 556 2.55 17.17 6.66
N ARG A 557 1.81 17.87 7.54
CA ARG A 557 1.29 17.33 8.81
C ARG A 557 -0.10 16.74 8.69
N LEU A 558 -0.71 16.73 7.50
CA LEU A 558 -2.03 16.15 7.24
C LEU A 558 -1.90 14.74 6.63
N LEU A 559 -2.94 13.93 6.73
CA LEU A 559 -3.07 12.75 5.84
C LEU A 559 -3.36 13.24 4.41
N PRO A 560 -2.87 12.56 3.35
CA PRO A 560 -3.10 12.97 1.96
C PRO A 560 -4.58 13.18 1.61
N VAL A 561 -5.46 12.31 2.11
CA VAL A 561 -6.92 12.43 1.92
C VAL A 561 -7.50 13.70 2.54
N ILE A 562 -7.01 14.12 3.71
CA ILE A 562 -7.45 15.34 4.41
C ILE A 562 -6.96 16.58 3.67
N GLU A 563 -5.74 16.51 3.14
CA GLU A 563 -5.10 17.53 2.30
C GLU A 563 -5.90 17.77 1.00
N GLN A 564 -6.34 16.69 0.36
CA GLN A 564 -7.21 16.73 -0.81
C GLN A 564 -8.58 17.36 -0.50
N SER A 565 -9.20 16.99 0.63
CA SER A 565 -10.53 17.49 1.07
C SER A 565 -10.60 19.01 1.29
N ILE A 566 -9.47 19.71 1.46
CA ILE A 566 -9.44 21.18 1.67
C ILE A 566 -9.16 21.99 0.40
N ARG A 567 -8.96 21.34 -0.75
CA ARG A 567 -8.62 22.01 -2.02
C ARG A 567 -9.85 22.27 -2.89
N TYR A 568 -9.84 23.40 -3.60
CA TYR A 568 -10.74 23.74 -4.72
C TYR A 568 -9.89 24.39 -5.82
N ASP A 569 -10.11 24.01 -7.08
CA ASP A 569 -9.23 24.35 -8.23
C ASP A 569 -7.73 24.17 -7.92
N ASN A 570 -7.39 23.03 -7.31
CA ASN A 570 -6.07 22.70 -6.77
C ASN A 570 -5.46 23.68 -5.74
N GLN A 571 -6.20 24.67 -5.21
CA GLN A 571 -5.71 25.57 -4.14
C GLN A 571 -6.38 25.28 -2.78
N PRO A 572 -5.66 25.36 -1.64
CA PRO A 572 -6.23 25.15 -0.32
C PRO A 572 -7.12 26.35 0.06
N HIS A 573 -8.36 26.08 0.46
CA HIS A 573 -9.34 27.12 0.83
C HIS A 573 -9.85 26.99 2.28
N GLY A 574 -9.46 25.93 2.99
CA GLY A 574 -9.84 25.69 4.38
C GLY A 574 -8.72 25.11 5.22
N ILE A 575 -8.84 25.29 6.53
CA ILE A 575 -7.88 24.78 7.52
C ILE A 575 -8.59 23.66 8.30
N PRO A 576 -8.17 22.40 8.14
CA PRO A 576 -8.88 21.24 8.68
C PRO A 576 -8.72 21.18 10.20
N ILE A 577 -9.75 20.77 10.93
CA ILE A 577 -9.78 20.73 12.40
C ILE A 577 -9.87 19.28 12.91
N ASN A 578 -10.80 18.51 12.37
CA ASN A 578 -10.99 17.08 12.62
C ASN A 578 -11.62 16.46 11.37
N PHE A 579 -11.53 15.14 11.21
CA PHE A 579 -12.20 14.43 10.11
C PHE A 579 -13.23 13.46 10.65
N ASN A 580 -14.24 13.17 9.83
CA ASN A 580 -15.23 12.14 10.07
C ASN A 580 -15.11 11.04 9.00
N VAL A 581 -15.21 9.77 9.40
CA VAL A 581 -15.09 8.60 8.53
C VAL A 581 -15.90 7.43 9.09
N MET A 582 -16.47 6.62 8.20
CA MET A 582 -17.23 5.40 8.51
C MET A 582 -16.31 4.30 9.05
N ALA A 583 -16.73 3.57 10.07
CA ALA A 583 -16.04 2.40 10.61
C ALA A 583 -17.04 1.32 11.09
N LEU A 584 -16.53 0.15 11.49
CA LEU A 584 -17.34 -0.90 12.07
C LEU A 584 -17.34 -0.80 13.60
N TYR A 585 -18.45 -0.36 14.18
CA TYR A 585 -18.69 -0.47 15.61
C TYR A 585 -19.13 -1.90 15.98
N TYR A 586 -18.70 -2.38 17.14
CA TYR A 586 -19.15 -3.67 17.70
C TYR A 586 -19.35 -3.61 19.21
N ASN A 587 -20.32 -4.35 19.72
CA ASN A 587 -20.60 -4.42 21.15
C ASN A 587 -19.73 -5.51 21.80
N THR A 588 -18.72 -5.10 22.57
CA THR A 588 -17.72 -5.99 23.20
C THR A 588 -18.34 -6.97 24.22
N SER A 589 -19.57 -6.71 24.67
CA SER A 589 -20.32 -7.60 25.56
C SER A 589 -21.07 -8.72 24.81
N LEU A 590 -21.27 -8.57 23.50
CA LEU A 590 -21.95 -9.54 22.64
C LEU A 590 -20.95 -10.34 21.77
N VAL A 591 -19.87 -9.71 21.32
CA VAL A 591 -18.86 -10.27 20.40
C VAL A 591 -17.46 -9.80 20.79
N GLN A 592 -16.46 -10.69 20.67
CA GLN A 592 -15.06 -10.36 20.94
C GLN A 592 -14.29 -10.01 19.66
N ASP A 593 -14.47 -10.81 18.60
CA ASP A 593 -13.77 -10.65 17.34
C ASP A 593 -14.73 -10.09 16.26
N PRO A 594 -14.46 -8.90 15.69
CA PRO A 594 -15.21 -8.38 14.56
C PRO A 594 -14.77 -9.02 13.22
N PRO A 595 -15.64 -9.07 12.20
CA PRO A 595 -15.28 -9.56 10.87
C PRO A 595 -14.11 -8.78 10.26
N ALA A 596 -13.25 -9.49 9.54
CA ALA A 596 -12.02 -8.93 8.93
C ALA A 596 -12.07 -8.90 7.40
N VAL A 597 -12.96 -9.67 6.77
CA VAL A 597 -13.28 -9.62 5.33
C VAL A 597 -14.80 -9.52 5.11
N LEU A 598 -15.24 -9.03 3.94
CA LEU A 598 -16.66 -8.80 3.67
C LEU A 598 -17.53 -10.07 3.80
N ASP A 599 -17.02 -11.22 3.37
CA ASP A 599 -17.72 -12.52 3.47
C ASP A 599 -17.95 -12.97 4.91
N ASP A 600 -17.11 -12.55 5.87
CA ASP A 600 -17.29 -12.88 7.29
C ASP A 600 -18.63 -12.33 7.80
N ILE A 601 -19.14 -11.21 7.26
CA ILE A 601 -20.45 -10.66 7.64
C ILE A 601 -21.56 -11.68 7.34
N LEU A 602 -21.56 -12.26 6.14
CA LEU A 602 -22.57 -13.23 5.72
C LEU A 602 -22.47 -14.55 6.51
N ILE A 603 -21.27 -14.91 6.97
CA ILE A 603 -21.00 -16.12 7.76
C ILE A 603 -21.35 -15.93 9.25
N MET A 604 -21.10 -14.74 9.80
CA MET A 604 -21.30 -14.41 11.22
C MET A 604 -22.73 -13.96 11.54
N ALA A 605 -23.49 -13.48 10.54
CA ALA A 605 -24.85 -13.02 10.73
C ALA A 605 -25.76 -14.15 11.26
N SER A 606 -26.47 -13.85 12.35
CA SER A 606 -27.51 -14.72 12.90
C SER A 606 -28.57 -13.88 13.63
N PRO A 607 -29.78 -14.42 13.89
CA PRO A 607 -30.80 -13.72 14.66
C PRO A 607 -30.34 -13.25 16.05
N GLU A 608 -29.38 -13.97 16.65
CA GLU A 608 -28.73 -13.67 17.93
C GLU A 608 -27.53 -12.71 17.82
N GLN A 609 -26.97 -12.50 16.63
CA GLN A 609 -25.77 -11.69 16.38
C GLN A 609 -25.99 -10.84 15.12
N GLN A 610 -26.74 -9.76 15.27
CA GLN A 610 -27.21 -8.98 14.12
C GLN A 610 -26.22 -7.90 13.67
N PHE A 611 -26.23 -7.63 12.37
CA PHE A 611 -25.46 -6.57 11.70
C PHE A 611 -26.40 -5.46 11.24
N ALA A 612 -26.19 -4.25 11.75
CA ALA A 612 -26.87 -3.04 11.29
C ALA A 612 -26.00 -2.33 10.22
N LEU A 613 -26.40 -2.39 8.95
CA LEU A 613 -25.65 -1.84 7.82
C LEU A 613 -26.48 -0.76 7.08
N PRO A 614 -25.87 0.38 6.71
CA PRO A 614 -26.56 1.44 5.99
C PRO A 614 -26.75 1.11 4.51
N THR A 615 -27.85 1.61 3.94
CA THR A 615 -28.12 1.59 2.50
C THR A 615 -28.32 2.99 1.90
N GLY A 616 -27.79 4.03 2.55
CA GLY A 616 -27.57 5.33 1.91
C GLY A 616 -26.35 5.28 0.98
N PHE A 617 -26.30 6.11 -0.05
CA PHE A 617 -25.18 6.12 -0.99
C PHE A 617 -23.86 6.58 -0.34
N GLU A 618 -23.91 7.63 0.48
CA GLU A 618 -22.70 8.17 1.15
C GLU A 618 -22.17 7.17 2.19
N GLU A 619 -23.07 6.59 2.97
CA GLU A 619 -22.76 5.65 4.04
C GLU A 619 -22.47 4.22 3.54
N GLY A 620 -23.01 3.84 2.38
CA GLY A 620 -22.80 2.57 1.72
C GLY A 620 -21.63 2.56 0.73
N TYR A 621 -21.09 3.74 0.36
CA TYR A 621 -20.05 3.90 -0.67
C TYR A 621 -18.84 2.95 -0.49
N TRP A 622 -18.47 2.66 0.76
CA TRP A 622 -17.27 1.87 1.07
C TRP A 622 -17.25 0.50 0.39
N GLY A 623 -18.39 -0.18 0.28
CA GLY A 623 -18.46 -1.55 -0.24
C GLY A 623 -18.10 -1.67 -1.73
N ILE A 624 -18.24 -0.59 -2.51
CA ILE A 624 -17.93 -0.53 -3.94
C ILE A 624 -16.50 -1.02 -4.23
N SER A 625 -15.54 -0.53 -3.45
CA SER A 625 -14.12 -0.84 -3.61
C SER A 625 -13.70 -2.17 -2.97
N ALA A 626 -14.62 -2.92 -2.35
CA ALA A 626 -14.39 -4.33 -2.04
C ALA A 626 -14.36 -5.20 -3.32
N PHE A 627 -15.00 -4.72 -4.40
CA PHE A 627 -15.22 -5.44 -5.65
C PHE A 627 -14.35 -4.92 -6.81
N GLY A 628 -13.06 -4.68 -6.53
CA GLY A 628 -12.03 -4.52 -7.56
C GLY A 628 -11.69 -3.08 -8.00
N GLU A 629 -12.36 -2.06 -7.47
CA GLU A 629 -11.89 -0.66 -7.65
C GLU A 629 -10.68 -0.35 -6.76
N SER A 630 -9.66 0.28 -7.35
CA SER A 630 -8.58 0.90 -6.59
C SER A 630 -9.12 2.07 -5.77
N PHE A 631 -8.66 2.21 -4.52
CA PHE A 631 -8.97 3.38 -3.69
C PHE A 631 -8.43 4.71 -4.28
N ASP A 632 -7.45 4.62 -5.19
CA ASP A 632 -6.91 5.76 -5.95
C ASP A 632 -7.77 6.14 -7.18
N SER A 633 -8.86 5.42 -7.47
CA SER A 633 -9.76 5.73 -8.60
C SER A 633 -10.50 7.05 -8.35
N PRO A 634 -10.31 8.10 -9.18
CA PRO A 634 -11.06 9.34 -9.01
C PRO A 634 -12.52 9.14 -9.45
N LEU A 635 -13.47 9.75 -8.72
CA LEU A 635 -14.89 9.73 -9.07
C LEU A 635 -15.20 10.29 -10.47
N PHE A 636 -14.37 11.22 -10.96
CA PHE A 636 -14.58 11.91 -12.24
C PHE A 636 -13.34 11.87 -13.12
N ASP A 637 -13.54 11.82 -14.45
CA ASP A 637 -12.46 11.99 -15.42
C ASP A 637 -12.00 13.46 -15.51
N GLU A 638 -10.92 13.74 -16.25
CA GLU A 638 -10.41 15.10 -16.48
C GLU A 638 -11.44 16.07 -17.11
N LYS A 639 -12.52 15.54 -17.71
CA LYS A 639 -13.60 16.33 -18.32
C LYS A 639 -14.74 16.56 -17.33
N GLY A 640 -14.80 15.81 -16.23
CA GLY A 640 -15.83 15.86 -15.19
C GLY A 640 -16.92 14.81 -15.29
N ARG A 641 -16.80 13.81 -16.18
CA ARG A 641 -17.78 12.70 -16.31
C ARG A 641 -17.59 11.67 -15.20
N LEU A 642 -18.68 11.07 -14.73
CA LEU A 642 -18.63 10.04 -13.70
C LEU A 642 -17.89 8.80 -14.21
N ILE A 643 -16.84 8.39 -13.51
CA ILE A 643 -16.06 7.17 -13.83
C ILE A 643 -15.88 6.26 -12.61
N ILE A 644 -16.81 6.33 -11.67
CA ILE A 644 -16.98 5.29 -10.65
C ILE A 644 -17.02 3.92 -11.33
N GLY A 645 -16.32 2.93 -10.78
CA GLY A 645 -16.26 1.60 -11.36
C GLY A 645 -17.63 0.94 -11.35
N GLN A 646 -18.30 0.99 -12.50
CA GLN A 646 -19.65 0.47 -12.65
C GLN A 646 -19.75 -1.01 -12.22
N GLN A 647 -18.69 -1.79 -12.45
CA GLN A 647 -18.57 -3.17 -11.95
C GLN A 647 -18.58 -3.23 -10.41
N GLY A 648 -17.72 -2.47 -9.72
CA GLY A 648 -17.62 -2.50 -8.26
C GLY A 648 -18.92 -2.04 -7.58
N LEU A 649 -19.58 -1.02 -8.14
CA LEU A 649 -20.89 -0.58 -7.65
C LEU A 649 -22.00 -1.60 -7.94
N THR A 650 -21.96 -2.28 -9.09
CA THR A 650 -22.93 -3.35 -9.44
C THR A 650 -22.77 -4.55 -8.50
N GLU A 651 -21.54 -5.05 -8.32
CA GLU A 651 -21.24 -6.20 -7.45
C GLU A 651 -21.57 -5.88 -5.98
N TRP A 652 -21.33 -4.65 -5.52
CA TRP A 652 -21.77 -4.20 -4.19
C TRP A 652 -23.29 -4.17 -4.02
N LEU A 653 -24.03 -3.70 -5.03
CA LEU A 653 -25.49 -3.67 -5.02
C LEU A 653 -26.11 -5.08 -5.07
N ASP A 654 -25.50 -6.02 -5.81
CA ASP A 654 -25.87 -7.45 -5.78
C ASP A 654 -25.55 -8.10 -4.43
N TRP A 655 -24.40 -7.78 -3.82
CA TRP A 655 -24.05 -8.21 -2.47
C TRP A 655 -25.06 -7.72 -1.43
N LEU A 656 -25.52 -6.46 -1.52
CA LEU A 656 -26.57 -5.91 -0.65
C LEU A 656 -27.92 -6.61 -0.84
N GLN A 657 -28.30 -6.97 -2.09
CA GLN A 657 -29.50 -7.78 -2.33
C GLN A 657 -29.36 -9.18 -1.71
N THR A 658 -28.20 -9.82 -1.85
CA THR A 658 -27.92 -11.13 -1.22
C THR A 658 -27.95 -11.04 0.31
N ALA A 659 -27.31 -10.02 0.88
CA ALA A 659 -27.25 -9.78 2.32
C ALA A 659 -28.64 -9.55 2.94
N LYS A 660 -29.57 -8.92 2.21
CA LYS A 660 -30.96 -8.67 2.63
C LYS A 660 -31.70 -9.94 3.05
N ASP A 661 -31.42 -11.07 2.41
CA ASP A 661 -32.08 -12.35 2.67
C ASP A 661 -31.37 -13.20 3.75
N VAL A 662 -30.22 -12.74 4.28
CA VAL A 662 -29.45 -13.45 5.32
C VAL A 662 -30.03 -13.17 6.72
N PRO A 663 -30.44 -14.21 7.49
CA PRO A 663 -30.97 -14.02 8.83
C PRO A 663 -29.96 -13.37 9.78
N GLY A 664 -30.25 -12.17 10.24
CA GLY A 664 -29.38 -11.39 11.13
C GLY A 664 -28.76 -10.15 10.50
N ILE A 665 -28.91 -9.94 9.19
CA ILE A 665 -28.54 -8.66 8.58
C ILE A 665 -29.76 -7.74 8.58
N VAL A 666 -29.57 -6.50 9.03
CA VAL A 666 -30.57 -5.42 9.02
C VAL A 666 -30.03 -4.29 8.17
N LEU A 667 -30.72 -4.04 7.05
CA LEU A 667 -30.39 -3.01 6.08
C LEU A 667 -31.41 -1.88 6.20
N SER A 668 -30.95 -0.63 6.38
CA SER A 668 -31.82 0.55 6.42
C SER A 668 -31.10 1.80 5.91
N ALA A 669 -31.85 2.73 5.34
CA ALA A 669 -31.37 4.08 5.03
C ALA A 669 -31.54 5.05 6.23
N ASP A 670 -32.30 4.66 7.28
CA ASP A 670 -32.41 5.47 8.50
C ASP A 670 -31.30 5.08 9.49
N MET A 671 -30.22 5.88 9.51
CA MET A 671 -29.14 5.73 10.49
C MET A 671 -29.64 5.76 11.95
N THR A 672 -30.76 6.44 12.24
CA THR A 672 -31.36 6.47 13.58
C THR A 672 -31.90 5.10 14.00
N GLU A 673 -32.46 4.34 13.05
CA GLU A 673 -32.94 2.98 13.28
C GLU A 673 -31.76 2.04 13.58
N LEU A 674 -30.72 2.09 12.75
CA LEU A 674 -29.50 1.29 12.90
C LEU A 674 -28.76 1.59 14.21
N GLU A 675 -28.61 2.86 14.57
CA GLU A 675 -28.08 3.29 15.87
C GLU A 675 -28.93 2.76 17.03
N THR A 676 -30.27 2.79 16.91
CA THR A 676 -31.17 2.35 17.97
C THR A 676 -31.05 0.84 18.20
N LEU A 677 -30.95 0.04 17.14
CA LEU A 677 -30.74 -1.41 17.25
C LEU A 677 -29.43 -1.74 17.99
N PHE A 678 -28.36 -1.00 17.73
CA PHE A 678 -27.08 -1.18 18.43
C PHE A 678 -27.13 -0.73 19.89
N ILE A 679 -27.74 0.43 20.17
CA ILE A 679 -27.92 0.97 21.53
C ILE A 679 -28.82 0.08 22.40
N GLU A 680 -29.86 -0.53 21.82
CA GLU A 680 -30.74 -1.47 22.53
C GLU A 680 -30.15 -2.90 22.66
N GLU A 681 -28.87 -3.09 22.30
CA GLU A 681 -28.16 -4.38 22.31
C GLU A 681 -28.83 -5.46 21.42
N GLN A 682 -29.61 -5.04 20.41
CA GLN A 682 -30.22 -5.94 19.42
C GLN A 682 -29.26 -6.25 18.26
N ALA A 683 -28.45 -5.26 17.84
CA ALA A 683 -27.37 -5.42 16.90
C ALA A 683 -26.03 -5.58 17.61
N ALA A 684 -25.27 -6.61 17.23
CA ALA A 684 -23.91 -6.86 17.69
C ALA A 684 -22.90 -5.94 16.98
N PHE A 685 -23.23 -5.52 15.75
CA PHE A 685 -22.40 -4.69 14.88
C PHE A 685 -23.21 -3.54 14.27
N LEU A 686 -22.55 -2.40 14.06
CA LEU A 686 -23.09 -1.22 13.38
C LEU A 686 -22.00 -0.63 12.47
N VAL A 687 -22.27 -0.50 11.18
CA VAL A 687 -21.46 0.38 10.32
C VAL A 687 -21.93 1.81 10.57
N GLY A 688 -21.03 2.67 11.05
CA GLY A 688 -21.39 3.99 11.56
C GLY A 688 -20.24 5.00 11.47
N ASP A 689 -20.59 6.28 11.53
CA ASP A 689 -19.62 7.38 11.44
C ASP A 689 -18.96 7.65 12.79
N SER A 690 -17.69 8.05 12.75
CA SER A 690 -16.90 8.54 13.88
C SER A 690 -17.61 9.57 14.78
N SER A 691 -18.49 10.43 14.25
CA SER A 691 -19.22 11.42 15.05
C SER A 691 -20.29 10.82 15.98
N GLN A 692 -20.69 9.56 15.75
CA GLN A 692 -21.62 8.80 16.60
C GLN A 692 -20.95 8.26 17.87
N LEU A 693 -19.61 8.13 17.91
CA LEU A 693 -18.86 7.50 19.01
C LEU A 693 -19.27 8.05 20.39
N GLU A 694 -19.36 9.37 20.53
CA GLU A 694 -19.76 10.07 21.76
C GLU A 694 -21.13 9.58 22.27
N LYS A 695 -22.13 9.52 21.39
CA LYS A 695 -23.50 9.07 21.69
C LYS A 695 -23.55 7.58 22.02
N LEU A 696 -22.82 6.74 21.28
CA LEU A 696 -22.77 5.29 21.51
C LEU A 696 -22.11 4.98 22.87
N GLN A 697 -21.00 5.66 23.20
CA GLN A 697 -20.30 5.51 24.47
C GLN A 697 -21.10 6.07 25.66
N GLU A 698 -21.87 7.15 25.50
CA GLU A 698 -22.78 7.64 26.54
C GLU A 698 -23.90 6.63 26.82
N ALA A 699 -24.46 6.01 25.79
CA ALA A 699 -25.59 5.08 25.92
C ALA A 699 -25.20 3.69 26.46
N LEU A 700 -24.08 3.12 25.98
CA LEU A 700 -23.66 1.75 26.33
C LEU A 700 -22.55 1.68 27.38
N GLY A 701 -21.76 2.76 27.53
CA GLY A 701 -20.52 2.81 28.30
C GLY A 701 -19.29 2.57 27.42
N ILE A 702 -18.19 3.28 27.72
CA ILE A 702 -16.95 3.29 26.92
C ILE A 702 -16.41 1.87 26.67
N ASP A 703 -16.36 1.03 27.71
CA ASP A 703 -15.81 -0.34 27.63
C ASP A 703 -16.64 -1.29 26.74
N LYS A 704 -17.89 -0.93 26.41
CA LYS A 704 -18.79 -1.74 25.58
C LYS A 704 -18.67 -1.46 24.08
N VAL A 705 -18.13 -0.31 23.68
CA VAL A 705 -18.15 0.14 22.27
C VAL A 705 -16.75 -0.04 21.66
N GLY A 706 -16.57 -1.14 20.94
CA GLY A 706 -15.40 -1.38 20.11
C GLY A 706 -15.52 -0.69 18.75
N VAL A 707 -14.38 -0.32 18.17
CA VAL A 707 -14.29 0.21 16.79
C VAL A 707 -13.23 -0.57 16.02
N ALA A 708 -13.63 -1.20 14.93
CA ALA A 708 -12.79 -1.91 13.98
C ALA A 708 -12.76 -1.19 12.62
N LEU A 709 -11.86 -1.62 11.75
CA LEU A 709 -11.93 -1.25 10.33
C LEU A 709 -13.19 -1.85 9.70
N LEU A 710 -13.65 -1.24 8.61
CA LEU A 710 -14.62 -1.88 7.73
C LEU A 710 -14.00 -3.17 7.16
N PRO A 711 -14.75 -4.29 7.05
CA PRO A 711 -14.16 -5.58 6.66
C PRO A 711 -13.58 -5.58 5.24
N SER A 712 -14.00 -4.67 4.37
CA SER A 712 -13.38 -4.39 3.08
C SER A 712 -13.67 -2.94 2.68
N GLY A 713 -13.02 -2.44 1.62
CA GLY A 713 -13.42 -1.20 0.97
C GLY A 713 -12.94 0.11 1.62
N ALA A 714 -13.27 1.22 0.95
CA ALA A 714 -12.84 2.58 1.26
C ALA A 714 -14.02 3.54 1.44
N PRO A 715 -14.32 3.99 2.67
CA PRO A 715 -15.39 4.95 2.91
C PRO A 715 -15.03 6.35 2.42
N LEU A 716 -16.06 7.14 2.20
CA LEU A 716 -15.90 8.57 1.99
C LEU A 716 -15.45 9.25 3.29
N LEU A 717 -14.65 10.31 3.15
CA LEU A 717 -14.12 11.09 4.27
C LEU A 717 -14.53 12.57 4.15
N ALA A 718 -15.10 13.08 5.24
CA ALA A 718 -15.48 14.48 5.41
C ALA A 718 -14.57 15.17 6.43
N VAL A 719 -14.38 16.48 6.31
CA VAL A 719 -13.49 17.24 7.20
C VAL A 719 -14.20 18.47 7.75
N ASP A 720 -14.20 18.65 9.07
CA ASP A 720 -14.57 19.92 9.70
C ASP A 720 -13.43 20.92 9.44
N VAL A 721 -13.74 22.08 8.86
CA VAL A 721 -12.77 23.08 8.39
C VAL A 721 -13.07 24.48 8.95
N LEU A 722 -12.03 25.28 9.15
CA LEU A 722 -12.12 26.73 9.33
C LEU A 722 -11.92 27.41 7.97
N LEU A 723 -12.90 28.22 7.57
CA LEU A 723 -12.90 29.01 6.35
C LEU A 723 -12.73 30.49 6.69
N ILE A 724 -11.97 31.23 5.89
CA ILE A 724 -11.67 32.65 6.11
C ILE A 724 -12.42 33.49 5.06
N ASN A 725 -13.06 34.57 5.50
CA ASN A 725 -13.74 35.51 4.61
C ASN A 725 -12.72 36.30 3.77
N PRO A 726 -12.78 36.27 2.42
CA PRO A 726 -11.78 36.90 1.56
C PRO A 726 -11.79 38.43 1.67
N TYR A 727 -12.94 39.01 2.03
CA TYR A 727 -13.15 40.46 2.13
C TYR A 727 -12.67 41.05 3.47
N SER A 728 -12.30 40.23 4.45
CA SER A 728 -11.70 40.70 5.71
C SER A 728 -10.36 41.42 5.48
N ALA A 729 -10.05 42.38 6.35
CA ALA A 729 -8.82 43.15 6.27
C ALA A 729 -7.57 42.22 6.37
N PRO A 730 -6.45 42.53 5.68
CA PRO A 730 -5.28 41.64 5.64
C PRO A 730 -4.75 41.22 7.03
N GLU A 731 -4.64 42.16 7.96
CA GLU A 731 -4.20 41.92 9.35
C GLU A 731 -5.17 40.97 10.10
N VAL A 732 -6.47 41.05 9.81
CA VAL A 732 -7.48 40.17 10.40
C VAL A 732 -7.39 38.76 9.80
N LYS A 733 -7.16 38.64 8.48
CA LYS A 733 -6.95 37.34 7.83
C LYS A 733 -5.68 36.65 8.33
N GLU A 734 -4.60 37.39 8.55
CA GLU A 734 -3.37 36.86 9.17
C GLU A 734 -3.64 36.36 10.61
N THR A 735 -4.38 37.13 11.41
CA THR A 735 -4.76 36.73 12.78
C THR A 735 -5.66 35.49 12.75
N ALA A 736 -6.64 35.42 11.84
CA ALA A 736 -7.57 34.29 11.69
C ALA A 736 -6.84 33.01 11.26
N LEU A 737 -5.90 33.11 10.31
CA LEU A 737 -5.00 32.02 9.94
C LEU A 737 -4.16 31.56 11.14
N LYS A 738 -3.61 32.47 11.96
CA LYS A 738 -2.83 32.09 13.14
C LYS A 738 -3.67 31.41 14.23
N PHE A 739 -4.91 31.85 14.43
CA PHE A 739 -5.83 31.16 15.34
C PHE A 739 -6.21 29.76 14.83
N ALA A 740 -6.50 29.64 13.54
CA ALA A 740 -6.81 28.36 12.92
C ALA A 740 -5.62 27.39 12.96
N GLN A 741 -4.39 27.86 12.65
CA GLN A 741 -3.16 27.08 12.84
C GLN A 741 -3.03 26.62 14.30
N PHE A 742 -3.22 27.53 15.28
CA PHE A 742 -3.18 27.16 16.69
C PHE A 742 -4.18 26.06 17.08
N MET A 743 -5.42 26.10 16.58
CA MET A 743 -6.41 25.01 16.78
C MET A 743 -5.96 23.64 16.24
N THR A 744 -5.05 23.64 15.26
CA THR A 744 -4.51 22.41 14.63
C THR A 744 -3.16 21.95 15.18
N ASP A 745 -2.59 22.68 16.14
CA ASP A 745 -1.34 22.30 16.79
C ASP A 745 -1.57 21.11 17.75
N VAL A 746 -0.50 20.34 18.01
CA VAL A 746 -0.58 19.04 18.70
C VAL A 746 -1.32 19.12 20.03
N GLU A 747 -1.07 20.14 20.84
CA GLU A 747 -1.70 20.34 22.15
C GLU A 747 -3.22 20.54 22.06
N ASN A 748 -3.69 21.38 21.14
CA ASN A 748 -5.12 21.66 20.97
C ASN A 748 -5.85 20.49 20.29
N GLN A 749 -5.17 19.75 19.41
CA GLN A 749 -5.69 18.52 18.82
C GLN A 749 -5.80 17.37 19.84
N VAL A 750 -4.82 17.24 20.76
CA VAL A 750 -4.94 16.31 21.91
C VAL A 750 -6.13 16.68 22.78
N MET A 751 -6.31 17.97 23.10
CA MET A 751 -7.45 18.45 23.87
C MET A 751 -8.80 18.14 23.19
N LEU A 752 -8.89 18.35 21.86
CA LEU A 752 -10.07 18.02 21.07
C LEU A 752 -10.36 16.51 21.02
N LEU A 753 -9.32 15.68 20.96
CA LEU A 753 -9.45 14.23 21.01
C LEU A 753 -9.90 13.74 22.40
N GLU A 754 -9.24 14.17 23.46
CA GLU A 754 -9.47 13.70 24.83
C GLU A 754 -10.80 14.19 25.43
N GLN A 755 -11.26 15.39 25.05
CA GLN A 755 -12.43 16.04 25.68
C GLN A 755 -13.66 16.13 24.76
N ALA A 756 -13.54 15.82 23.47
CA ALA A 756 -14.67 15.84 22.53
C ALA A 756 -14.65 14.71 21.49
N ASN A 757 -13.81 13.69 21.67
CA ASN A 757 -13.65 12.56 20.74
C ASN A 757 -13.39 12.99 19.28
N LYS A 758 -12.85 14.18 19.05
CA LYS A 758 -12.59 14.69 17.70
C LYS A 758 -11.29 14.13 17.16
N ILE A 759 -11.38 13.35 16.08
CA ILE A 759 -10.25 12.62 15.52
C ILE A 759 -9.26 13.61 14.87
N PRO A 760 -7.97 13.60 15.28
CA PRO A 760 -7.04 14.66 14.91
C PRO A 760 -6.60 14.58 13.46
N VAL A 761 -6.56 15.74 12.78
CA VAL A 761 -6.05 15.86 11.40
C VAL A 761 -4.52 15.95 11.35
N ASN A 762 -3.90 16.37 12.45
CA ASN A 762 -2.46 16.53 12.56
C ASN A 762 -1.80 15.18 12.89
N THR A 763 -1.05 14.64 11.94
CA THR A 763 -0.42 13.31 12.02
C THR A 763 0.64 13.18 13.11
N ASN A 764 1.10 14.30 13.70
CA ASN A 764 1.95 14.28 14.88
C ASN A 764 1.17 14.00 16.18
N VAL A 765 -0.18 13.99 16.17
CA VAL A 765 -0.99 13.69 17.36
C VAL A 765 -1.07 12.18 17.56
N SER A 766 -0.73 11.72 18.76
CA SER A 766 -0.75 10.30 19.10
C SER A 766 -2.16 9.80 19.40
N THR A 767 -2.73 8.96 18.53
CA THR A 767 -4.03 8.32 18.76
C THR A 767 -3.98 6.95 19.42
N ALA A 768 -2.81 6.32 19.61
CA ALA A 768 -2.75 4.91 20.06
C ALA A 768 -3.36 4.63 21.45
N ASP A 769 -3.37 5.62 22.34
CA ASP A 769 -3.94 5.47 23.69
C ASP A 769 -5.49 5.53 23.68
N ASN A 770 -6.10 5.93 22.56
CA ASN A 770 -7.54 5.88 22.31
C ASN A 770 -7.79 4.90 21.16
N LEU A 771 -8.17 3.66 21.49
CA LEU A 771 -8.34 2.56 20.52
C LEU A 771 -9.32 2.93 19.39
N ALA A 772 -10.42 3.63 19.70
CA ALA A 772 -11.37 4.08 18.69
C ALA A 772 -10.74 5.08 17.71
N ALA A 773 -10.06 6.12 18.21
CA ALA A 773 -9.37 7.08 17.37
C ALA A 773 -8.19 6.49 16.57
N ASN A 774 -7.53 5.47 17.12
CA ASN A 774 -6.52 4.69 16.39
C ASN A 774 -7.16 3.93 15.20
N SER A 775 -8.34 3.33 15.39
CA SER A 775 -9.10 2.68 14.31
C SER A 775 -9.57 3.69 13.25
N PHE A 776 -10.12 4.84 13.62
CA PHE A 776 -10.51 5.88 12.65
C PHE A 776 -9.33 6.44 11.86
N VAL A 777 -8.16 6.67 12.50
CA VAL A 777 -6.95 7.09 11.78
C VAL A 777 -6.45 6.00 10.82
N LYS A 778 -6.51 4.71 11.19
CA LYS A 778 -6.20 3.63 10.25
C LYS A 778 -7.17 3.61 9.08
N GLN A 779 -8.47 3.70 9.34
CA GLN A 779 -9.53 3.71 8.32
C GLN A 779 -9.37 4.87 7.34
N ALA A 780 -8.98 6.06 7.82
CA ALA A 780 -8.72 7.22 6.99
C ALA A 780 -7.53 7.07 6.02
N ASN A 781 -6.60 6.14 6.24
CA ASN A 781 -5.55 5.84 5.25
C ASN A 781 -6.08 5.08 4.03
N ASN A 782 -7.24 4.44 4.16
CA ASN A 782 -7.97 3.73 3.11
C ASN A 782 -9.29 4.44 2.81
N ALA A 783 -9.36 5.77 2.90
CA ALA A 783 -10.59 6.53 2.69
C ALA A 783 -10.46 7.46 1.47
N ILE A 784 -11.59 7.77 0.85
CA ILE A 784 -11.67 8.61 -0.36
C ILE A 784 -12.18 10.01 0.02
N ALA A 785 -11.43 11.04 -0.37
CA ALA A 785 -11.82 12.42 -0.17
C ALA A 785 -13.01 12.76 -1.09
N ILE A 786 -14.10 13.29 -0.54
CA ILE A 786 -15.22 13.77 -1.35
C ILE A 786 -14.73 14.97 -2.20
N PRO A 787 -14.72 14.87 -3.55
CA PRO A 787 -14.09 15.89 -4.40
C PRO A 787 -14.85 17.21 -4.37
N ASN A 788 -14.13 18.32 -4.18
CA ASN A 788 -14.67 19.67 -4.25
C ASN A 788 -14.88 20.15 -5.70
N VAL A 789 -15.60 19.39 -6.53
CA VAL A 789 -15.90 19.74 -7.93
C VAL A 789 -17.41 19.90 -8.16
N PRO A 790 -17.87 20.83 -9.02
CA PRO A 790 -19.30 21.06 -9.28
C PRO A 790 -20.12 19.77 -9.45
N GLN A 791 -19.53 18.80 -10.16
CA GLN A 791 -20.14 17.56 -10.60
C GLN A 791 -20.56 16.61 -9.46
N VAL A 792 -19.97 16.73 -8.26
CA VAL A 792 -20.29 15.84 -7.13
C VAL A 792 -21.69 16.09 -6.53
N ASN A 793 -22.37 17.19 -6.88
CA ASN A 793 -23.77 17.38 -6.45
C ASN A 793 -24.69 16.28 -6.98
N ALA A 794 -24.60 16.00 -8.28
CA ALA A 794 -25.46 15.02 -8.92
C ALA A 794 -25.25 13.61 -8.35
N VAL A 795 -24.02 13.28 -7.96
CA VAL A 795 -23.67 11.99 -7.34
C VAL A 795 -24.48 11.75 -6.06
N PHE A 796 -24.52 12.72 -5.15
CA PHE A 796 -25.28 12.57 -3.90
C PHE A 796 -26.79 12.78 -4.08
N GLU A 797 -27.21 13.64 -5.02
CA GLU A 797 -28.63 13.86 -5.34
C GLU A 797 -29.31 12.60 -5.89
N TRP A 798 -28.61 11.84 -6.75
CA TRP A 798 -29.15 10.66 -7.42
C TRP A 798 -28.71 9.32 -6.81
N GLY A 799 -27.66 9.30 -5.99
CA GLY A 799 -27.09 8.07 -5.43
C GLY A 799 -28.06 7.29 -4.54
N ASN A 800 -28.83 7.98 -3.68
CA ASN A 800 -29.78 7.30 -2.79
C ASN A 800 -30.92 6.62 -3.59
N MET A 801 -31.37 7.24 -4.68
CA MET A 801 -32.45 6.72 -5.53
C MET A 801 -32.14 5.32 -6.09
N ILE A 802 -30.86 5.05 -6.43
CA ILE A 802 -30.48 3.75 -7.00
C ILE A 802 -30.32 2.66 -5.93
N TYR A 803 -29.84 3.02 -4.73
CA TYR A 803 -29.85 2.09 -3.60
C TYR A 803 -31.30 1.74 -3.24
N GLU A 804 -32.20 2.71 -3.13
CA GLU A 804 -33.64 2.48 -2.90
C GLU A 804 -34.27 1.59 -3.98
N GLY A 805 -34.03 1.88 -5.27
CA GLY A 805 -34.59 1.12 -6.39
C GLY A 805 -34.13 -0.34 -6.44
N VAL A 806 -32.86 -0.60 -6.14
CA VAL A 806 -32.28 -1.94 -6.04
C VAL A 806 -32.78 -2.66 -4.79
N MET A 807 -32.79 -1.99 -3.64
CA MET A 807 -33.20 -2.59 -2.37
C MET A 807 -34.69 -2.94 -2.33
N ASP A 808 -35.56 -2.19 -3.02
CA ASP A 808 -36.97 -2.56 -3.20
C ASP A 808 -37.18 -3.71 -4.21
N GLY A 809 -36.16 -4.06 -5.01
CA GLY A 809 -36.27 -5.03 -6.10
C GLY A 809 -37.01 -4.47 -7.33
N ASN A 810 -37.10 -3.15 -7.46
CA ASN A 810 -37.72 -2.48 -8.60
C ASN A 810 -36.78 -2.41 -9.82
N THR A 811 -35.47 -2.32 -9.58
CA THR A 811 -34.43 -2.18 -10.60
C THR A 811 -33.30 -3.20 -10.34
N ALA A 812 -32.75 -3.80 -11.40
CA ALA A 812 -31.58 -4.68 -11.29
C ALA A 812 -30.29 -3.85 -11.06
N PRO A 813 -29.29 -4.35 -10.32
CA PRO A 813 -28.05 -3.63 -10.04
C PRO A 813 -27.40 -2.97 -11.27
N GLU A 814 -27.24 -3.71 -12.37
CA GLU A 814 -26.59 -3.23 -13.60
C GLU A 814 -27.36 -2.06 -14.23
N VAL A 815 -28.70 -2.17 -14.24
CA VAL A 815 -29.60 -1.14 -14.78
C VAL A 815 -29.53 0.11 -13.92
N ALA A 816 -29.56 -0.06 -12.59
CA ALA A 816 -29.49 1.05 -11.64
C ALA A 816 -28.15 1.81 -11.75
N VAL A 817 -27.03 1.11 -11.89
CA VAL A 817 -25.70 1.73 -12.08
C VAL A 817 -25.60 2.47 -13.42
N GLN A 818 -26.17 1.92 -14.49
CA GLN A 818 -26.20 2.57 -15.79
C GLN A 818 -27.10 3.83 -15.79
N GLU A 819 -28.28 3.76 -15.18
CA GLU A 819 -29.18 4.89 -14.99
C GLU A 819 -28.53 5.98 -14.13
N PHE A 820 -27.89 5.61 -13.02
CA PHE A 820 -27.14 6.53 -12.15
C PHE A 820 -26.05 7.28 -12.92
N THR A 821 -25.19 6.55 -13.64
CA THR A 821 -24.11 7.16 -14.42
C THR A 821 -24.68 8.15 -15.44
N ASN A 822 -25.73 7.76 -16.17
CA ASN A 822 -26.36 8.60 -17.17
C ASN A 822 -26.99 9.85 -16.56
N ILE A 823 -27.75 9.72 -15.47
CA ILE A 823 -28.45 10.83 -14.83
C ILE A 823 -27.44 11.80 -14.18
N VAL A 824 -26.36 11.29 -13.59
CA VAL A 824 -25.26 12.12 -13.07
C VAL A 824 -24.59 12.91 -14.20
N ASP A 825 -24.23 12.26 -15.31
CA ASP A 825 -23.61 12.94 -16.46
C ASP A 825 -24.54 13.96 -17.12
N ILE A 826 -25.83 13.65 -17.30
CA ILE A 826 -26.86 14.59 -17.79
C ILE A 826 -26.99 15.80 -16.86
N THR A 827 -27.10 15.58 -15.55
CA THR A 827 -27.21 16.66 -14.56
C THR A 827 -25.98 17.57 -14.57
N ASN A 828 -24.81 17.00 -14.86
CA ASN A 828 -23.55 17.71 -15.00
C ASN A 828 -23.31 18.34 -16.39
N GLY A 829 -24.28 18.25 -17.29
CA GLY A 829 -24.26 18.91 -18.60
C GLY A 829 -23.48 18.16 -19.68
N PHE A 830 -23.19 16.87 -19.49
CA PHE A 830 -22.65 16.02 -20.54
C PHE A 830 -23.77 15.43 -21.39
N GLU A 831 -23.57 15.42 -22.71
CA GLU A 831 -24.38 14.60 -23.61
C GLU A 831 -24.03 13.13 -23.37
N VAL A 832 -24.96 12.39 -22.76
CA VAL A 832 -24.88 10.92 -22.70
C VAL A 832 -24.96 10.38 -24.13
N ALA A 833 -24.15 9.37 -24.43
CA ALA A 833 -24.28 8.61 -25.67
C ALA A 833 -25.62 7.85 -25.63
N ASP A 834 -26.61 8.41 -26.31
CA ASP A 834 -28.04 8.19 -26.06
C ASP A 834 -28.45 6.71 -25.97
N ALA A 835 -29.14 6.35 -24.90
CA ALA A 835 -29.55 4.98 -24.62
C ALA A 835 -31.08 4.77 -24.71
N THR A 836 -31.90 5.84 -24.68
CA THR A 836 -33.36 5.72 -24.53
C THR A 836 -34.24 6.81 -25.17
N GLU A 837 -33.74 7.93 -25.72
CA GLU A 837 -34.62 8.97 -26.33
C GLU A 837 -34.49 9.18 -27.85
N GLU A 838 -34.07 8.17 -28.62
CA GLU A 838 -34.29 8.15 -30.09
C GLU A 838 -35.76 7.84 -30.47
N THR A 839 -36.72 8.70 -30.09
CA THR A 839 -37.88 9.04 -30.95
C THR A 839 -38.49 10.42 -30.61
N GLU A 840 -37.72 11.52 -30.66
CA GLU A 840 -38.18 12.84 -31.15
C GLU A 840 -37.04 13.90 -31.12
N GLY A 841 -36.26 14.05 -32.20
CA GLY A 841 -35.43 15.27 -32.33
C GLY A 841 -34.20 15.28 -33.24
N VAL A 842 -33.66 14.15 -33.68
CA VAL A 842 -32.42 14.15 -34.47
C VAL A 842 -32.63 14.77 -35.86
N GLU A 843 -31.82 15.75 -36.25
CA GLU A 843 -31.78 16.23 -37.63
C GLU A 843 -31.29 15.10 -38.56
N ALA A 844 -32.14 14.66 -39.48
CA ALA A 844 -31.84 13.56 -40.40
C ALA A 844 -30.53 13.79 -41.15
N CYS A 845 -29.72 12.75 -41.26
CA CYS A 845 -28.42 12.77 -41.90
C CYS A 845 -28.53 13.22 -43.37
N THR A 846 -27.73 14.22 -43.73
CA THR A 846 -27.84 14.94 -45.02
C THR A 846 -26.91 14.43 -46.11
N ASP A 847 -26.11 13.39 -45.82
CA ASP A 847 -25.20 12.77 -46.79
C ASP A 847 -25.97 12.06 -47.91
N ASP A 848 -25.48 12.20 -49.15
CA ASP A 848 -26.08 11.65 -50.38
C ASP A 848 -25.09 10.67 -51.04
N GLY A 849 -25.56 9.49 -51.43
CA GLY A 849 -24.77 8.52 -52.15
C GLY A 849 -25.29 7.08 -52.10
N ILE A 850 -24.47 6.17 -52.61
CA ILE A 850 -24.68 4.71 -52.53
C ILE A 850 -23.37 4.08 -52.07
N VAL A 851 -23.43 3.26 -51.02
CA VAL A 851 -22.32 2.40 -50.56
C VAL A 851 -22.66 0.93 -50.74
N ASN A 852 -21.70 0.15 -51.24
CA ASN A 852 -21.89 -1.25 -51.62
C ASN A 852 -21.26 -2.17 -50.56
N LEU A 853 -22.11 -2.93 -49.86
CA LEU A 853 -21.73 -3.88 -48.82
C LEU A 853 -21.73 -5.32 -49.38
N TRP A 854 -20.57 -5.97 -49.40
CA TRP A 854 -20.51 -7.42 -49.66
C TRP A 854 -20.57 -8.21 -48.34
N HIS A 855 -21.43 -9.22 -48.29
CA HIS A 855 -21.64 -10.06 -47.09
C HIS A 855 -21.84 -11.53 -47.48
N SER A 856 -21.76 -12.42 -46.47
CA SER A 856 -22.03 -13.86 -46.63
C SER A 856 -23.07 -14.41 -45.64
N TRP A 857 -23.86 -13.51 -45.03
CA TRP A 857 -24.95 -13.81 -44.11
C TRP A 857 -25.97 -14.80 -44.67
N THR A 858 -26.46 -15.69 -43.80
CA THR A 858 -27.56 -16.64 -44.02
C THR A 858 -28.92 -15.94 -44.17
N GLU A 859 -29.97 -16.65 -44.59
CA GLU A 859 -31.32 -16.06 -44.74
C GLU A 859 -31.87 -15.42 -43.44
N PRO A 860 -31.74 -16.02 -42.24
CA PRO A 860 -32.18 -15.37 -41.00
C PRO A 860 -31.35 -14.11 -40.64
N GLU A 861 -30.03 -14.19 -40.77
CA GLU A 861 -29.14 -13.04 -40.53
C GLU A 861 -29.47 -11.89 -41.51
N GLN A 862 -29.77 -12.18 -42.78
CA GLN A 862 -30.19 -11.18 -43.76
C GLN A 862 -31.48 -10.44 -43.38
N LEU A 863 -32.43 -11.08 -42.68
CA LEU A 863 -33.66 -10.43 -42.23
C LEU A 863 -33.38 -9.44 -41.09
N ALA A 864 -32.56 -9.81 -40.12
CA ALA A 864 -32.14 -8.89 -39.05
C ALA A 864 -31.34 -7.70 -39.62
N TRP A 865 -30.43 -7.95 -40.55
CA TRP A 865 -29.67 -6.89 -41.24
C TRP A 865 -30.53 -6.00 -42.16
N GLN A 866 -31.63 -6.51 -42.73
CA GLN A 866 -32.59 -5.69 -43.47
C GLN A 866 -33.28 -4.67 -42.56
N GLN A 867 -33.54 -5.00 -41.29
CA GLN A 867 -34.09 -4.04 -40.33
C GLN A 867 -33.09 -2.91 -40.05
N VAL A 868 -31.85 -3.25 -39.66
CA VAL A 868 -30.78 -2.25 -39.42
C VAL A 868 -30.52 -1.34 -40.63
N ILE A 869 -30.61 -1.88 -41.85
CA ILE A 869 -30.49 -1.08 -43.08
C ILE A 869 -31.73 -0.18 -43.30
N SER A 870 -32.93 -0.64 -42.95
CA SER A 870 -34.16 0.17 -42.99
C SER A 870 -34.06 1.35 -42.02
N ASP A 871 -33.65 1.07 -40.78
CA ASP A 871 -33.50 2.06 -39.72
C ASP A 871 -32.42 3.10 -40.08
N PHE A 872 -31.33 2.66 -40.73
CA PHE A 872 -30.31 3.57 -41.27
C PHE A 872 -30.83 4.45 -42.41
N VAL A 873 -31.72 3.95 -43.28
CA VAL A 873 -32.33 4.75 -44.35
C VAL A 873 -33.37 5.73 -43.80
N GLU A 874 -34.01 5.44 -42.67
CA GLU A 874 -34.82 6.44 -41.96
C GLU A 874 -33.93 7.52 -41.33
N TYR A 875 -32.81 7.14 -40.72
CA TYR A 875 -31.81 8.06 -40.15
C TYR A 875 -31.07 8.92 -41.20
N CYS A 876 -30.70 8.35 -42.35
CA CYS A 876 -29.98 9.03 -43.44
C CYS A 876 -30.66 8.81 -44.83
N PRO A 877 -31.78 9.49 -45.12
CA PRO A 877 -32.66 9.15 -46.25
C PRO A 877 -32.09 9.37 -47.66
N ASN A 878 -30.96 10.07 -47.80
CA ASN A 878 -30.29 10.25 -49.08
C ASN A 878 -29.11 9.28 -49.30
N LEU A 879 -28.74 8.46 -48.30
CA LEU A 879 -27.63 7.52 -48.38
C LEU A 879 -28.13 6.07 -48.42
N GLN A 880 -27.92 5.39 -49.55
CA GLN A 880 -28.36 4.01 -49.74
C GLN A 880 -27.25 2.99 -49.45
N VAL A 881 -27.58 1.92 -48.74
CA VAL A 881 -26.70 0.78 -48.50
C VAL A 881 -27.13 -0.38 -49.40
N ALA A 882 -26.39 -0.60 -50.49
CA ALA A 882 -26.66 -1.67 -51.44
C ALA A 882 -25.91 -2.95 -51.04
N THR A 883 -26.63 -4.01 -50.68
CA THR A 883 -26.04 -5.29 -50.26
C THR A 883 -25.85 -6.26 -51.41
N THR A 884 -24.74 -6.99 -51.44
CA THR A 884 -24.50 -8.13 -52.34
C THR A 884 -24.09 -9.36 -51.55
N PHE A 885 -24.88 -10.43 -51.67
CA PHE A 885 -24.54 -11.73 -51.10
C PHE A 885 -23.48 -12.44 -51.95
N ILE A 886 -22.36 -12.80 -51.33
CA ILE A 886 -21.26 -13.54 -51.94
C ILE A 886 -20.99 -14.80 -51.11
N THR A 887 -20.92 -15.97 -51.76
CA THR A 887 -20.66 -17.23 -51.06
C THR A 887 -19.19 -17.30 -50.60
N LYS A 888 -18.97 -17.70 -49.33
CA LYS A 888 -17.64 -17.74 -48.69
C LYS A 888 -16.57 -18.44 -49.56
N THR A 889 -16.95 -19.51 -50.27
CA THR A 889 -16.05 -20.34 -51.10
C THR A 889 -15.37 -19.60 -52.26
N ILE A 890 -15.99 -18.54 -52.80
CA ILE A 890 -15.43 -17.77 -53.94
C ILE A 890 -15.10 -16.32 -53.55
N PHE A 891 -15.36 -15.93 -52.31
CA PHE A 891 -15.27 -14.54 -51.83
C PHE A 891 -13.89 -13.92 -52.08
N THR A 892 -12.82 -14.55 -51.60
CA THR A 892 -11.44 -14.08 -51.78
C THR A 892 -11.00 -14.10 -53.24
N GLU A 893 -11.49 -15.06 -54.05
CA GLU A 893 -11.17 -15.14 -55.47
C GLU A 893 -11.86 -14.01 -56.26
N GLN A 894 -13.13 -13.72 -55.97
CA GLN A 894 -13.89 -12.63 -56.58
C GLN A 894 -13.35 -11.26 -56.18
N LEU A 895 -13.04 -11.06 -54.90
CA LEU A 895 -12.40 -9.82 -54.40
C LEU A 895 -11.00 -9.60 -55.01
N SER A 896 -10.27 -10.68 -55.34
CA SER A 896 -9.01 -10.60 -56.08
C SER A 896 -9.24 -10.35 -57.58
N ALA A 897 -10.32 -10.87 -58.17
CA ALA A 897 -10.65 -10.68 -59.58
C ALA A 897 -11.11 -9.25 -59.90
N THR A 898 -11.77 -8.56 -58.95
CA THR A 898 -12.15 -7.14 -59.09
C THR A 898 -10.97 -6.18 -59.21
N LEU A 899 -9.75 -6.57 -58.79
CA LEU A 899 -8.52 -5.81 -59.06
C LEU A 899 -7.99 -5.98 -60.50
N GLY A 900 -8.49 -6.96 -61.27
CA GLY A 900 -7.84 -7.42 -62.50
C GLY A 900 -8.64 -7.28 -63.80
N ILE A 901 -9.95 -7.53 -63.79
CA ILE A 901 -10.80 -7.62 -65.00
C ILE A 901 -12.20 -7.09 -64.69
N SER A 902 -12.94 -6.60 -65.71
CA SER A 902 -14.36 -6.27 -65.61
C SER A 902 -15.21 -7.50 -65.22
N VAL A 903 -15.57 -7.60 -63.94
CA VAL A 903 -16.53 -8.56 -63.40
C VAL A 903 -17.96 -8.07 -63.69
N GLU A 904 -18.94 -8.96 -63.85
CA GLU A 904 -20.37 -8.60 -64.01
C GLU A 904 -21.00 -8.04 -62.72
N ILE A 905 -20.24 -7.97 -61.61
CA ILE A 905 -20.66 -7.51 -60.29
C ILE A 905 -19.80 -6.30 -59.92
N SER A 906 -20.43 -5.21 -59.47
CA SER A 906 -19.71 -4.03 -58.97
C SER A 906 -18.89 -4.37 -57.71
N PRO A 907 -17.64 -3.87 -57.58
CA PRO A 907 -16.82 -4.11 -56.39
C PRO A 907 -17.46 -3.51 -55.12
N PRO A 908 -17.12 -4.03 -53.92
CA PRO A 908 -17.59 -3.46 -52.67
C PRO A 908 -16.92 -2.11 -52.37
N ASP A 909 -17.59 -1.29 -51.57
CA ASP A 909 -16.95 -0.19 -50.85
C ASP A 909 -16.37 -0.69 -49.51
N PHE A 910 -17.08 -1.63 -48.89
CA PHE A 910 -16.74 -2.30 -47.65
C PHE A 910 -17.41 -3.68 -47.60
N PHE A 911 -16.91 -4.57 -46.75
CA PHE A 911 -17.38 -5.95 -46.70
C PHE A 911 -17.20 -6.59 -45.33
N ILE A 912 -18.03 -7.60 -45.02
CA ILE A 912 -17.88 -8.39 -43.79
C ILE A 912 -16.73 -9.38 -43.97
N GLY A 913 -15.75 -9.35 -43.08
CA GLY A 913 -14.62 -10.28 -43.09
C GLY A 913 -14.10 -10.62 -41.70
N SER A 914 -13.76 -11.90 -41.50
CA SER A 914 -13.04 -12.39 -40.33
C SER A 914 -11.64 -11.80 -40.27
N HIS A 915 -11.24 -11.37 -39.07
CA HIS A 915 -9.91 -10.83 -38.80
C HIS A 915 -8.77 -11.83 -39.06
N ALA A 916 -9.04 -13.14 -38.99
CA ALA A 916 -8.03 -14.18 -39.27
C ALA A 916 -7.54 -14.15 -40.74
N LEU A 917 -8.33 -13.57 -41.65
CA LEU A 917 -7.95 -13.35 -43.06
C LEU A 917 -7.41 -11.94 -43.33
N LEU A 918 -7.39 -11.05 -42.33
CA LEU A 918 -7.05 -9.64 -42.51
C LEU A 918 -5.62 -9.44 -43.04
N GLU A 919 -4.63 -10.15 -42.48
CA GLU A 919 -3.26 -10.16 -43.02
C GLU A 919 -3.20 -10.63 -44.48
N THR A 920 -4.02 -11.61 -44.87
CA THR A 920 -4.06 -12.13 -46.25
C THR A 920 -4.67 -11.09 -47.19
N TYR A 921 -5.72 -10.38 -46.76
CA TYR A 921 -6.30 -9.27 -47.52
C TYR A 921 -5.32 -8.10 -47.64
N GLN A 922 -4.62 -7.75 -46.56
CA GLN A 922 -3.64 -6.67 -46.51
C GLN A 922 -2.43 -6.97 -47.42
N LYS A 923 -1.87 -8.18 -47.37
CA LYS A 923 -0.77 -8.63 -48.24
C LYS A 923 -1.16 -8.71 -49.72
N LYS A 924 -2.44 -8.94 -50.03
CA LYS A 924 -2.98 -8.92 -51.39
C LYS A 924 -3.41 -7.53 -51.88
N GLY A 925 -3.36 -6.50 -51.03
CA GLY A 925 -3.81 -5.15 -51.37
C GLY A 925 -5.33 -5.03 -51.55
N LEU A 926 -6.11 -5.82 -50.81
CA LEU A 926 -7.58 -5.87 -50.91
C LEU A 926 -8.29 -4.96 -49.89
N VAL A 927 -7.60 -4.58 -48.81
CA VAL A 927 -8.12 -3.71 -47.74
C VAL A 927 -7.23 -2.49 -47.52
N ARG A 928 -7.85 -1.36 -47.21
CA ARG A 928 -7.17 -0.10 -46.86
C ARG A 928 -7.25 0.21 -45.37
N SER A 929 -6.25 0.93 -44.87
CA SER A 929 -6.30 1.51 -43.53
C SER A 929 -7.39 2.60 -43.45
N ILE A 930 -8.10 2.59 -42.32
CA ILE A 930 -9.08 3.59 -41.87
C ILE A 930 -8.59 4.38 -40.64
N THR A 931 -7.38 4.13 -40.13
CA THR A 931 -6.78 4.89 -39.02
C THR A 931 -6.91 6.41 -39.15
N PRO A 932 -6.68 7.06 -40.32
CA PRO A 932 -6.83 8.52 -40.43
C PRO A 932 -8.29 9.01 -40.53
N LEU A 933 -9.27 8.10 -40.52
CA LEU A 933 -10.70 8.38 -40.70
C LEU A 933 -11.53 8.08 -39.45
N VAL A 934 -10.99 7.32 -38.49
CA VAL A 934 -11.68 6.90 -37.26
C VAL A 934 -10.83 7.33 -36.05
N PRO A 935 -11.29 8.30 -35.25
CA PRO A 935 -10.62 8.68 -34.00
C PRO A 935 -10.56 7.50 -33.01
N GLU A 936 -9.46 7.35 -32.28
CA GLU A 936 -9.29 6.31 -31.26
C GLU A 936 -10.39 6.39 -30.18
N ASP A 937 -10.80 7.58 -29.76
CA ASP A 937 -11.92 7.82 -28.83
C ASP A 937 -13.24 7.21 -29.31
N SER A 938 -13.46 7.04 -30.63
CA SER A 938 -14.68 6.39 -31.15
C SER A 938 -14.64 4.86 -31.10
N LEU A 939 -13.50 4.28 -30.72
CA LEU A 939 -13.29 2.84 -30.59
C LEU A 939 -13.51 2.34 -29.16
N THR A 940 -13.68 3.22 -28.17
CA THR A 940 -14.00 2.85 -26.77
C THR A 940 -15.38 2.18 -26.63
N ASN A 941 -16.26 2.41 -27.62
CA ASN A 941 -17.60 1.81 -27.68
C ASN A 941 -17.58 0.31 -27.97
N TYR A 942 -16.42 -0.28 -28.30
CA TYR A 942 -16.25 -1.71 -28.58
C TYR A 942 -15.30 -2.36 -27.57
N LEU A 943 -15.40 -3.69 -27.41
CA LEU A 943 -14.40 -4.44 -26.64
C LEU A 943 -12.98 -4.21 -27.18
N PRO A 944 -11.99 -3.89 -26.33
CA PRO A 944 -10.60 -3.64 -26.75
C PRO A 944 -9.98 -4.79 -27.57
N ARG A 945 -10.30 -6.06 -27.25
CA ARG A 945 -9.85 -7.23 -28.02
C ARG A 945 -10.46 -7.29 -29.42
N SER A 946 -11.71 -6.86 -29.58
CA SER A 946 -12.37 -6.84 -30.89
C SER A 946 -11.72 -5.82 -31.83
N VAL A 947 -11.36 -4.63 -31.31
CA VAL A 947 -10.62 -3.60 -32.04
C VAL A 947 -9.20 -4.08 -32.36
N THR A 948 -8.54 -4.76 -31.43
CA THR A 948 -7.18 -5.30 -31.59
C THR A 948 -7.13 -6.33 -32.72
N GLY A 949 -8.14 -7.20 -32.83
CA GLY A 949 -8.24 -8.17 -33.93
C GLY A 949 -8.22 -7.52 -35.32
N LEU A 950 -8.80 -6.33 -35.48
CA LEU A 950 -8.93 -5.63 -36.77
C LEU A 950 -7.75 -4.69 -37.10
N ARG A 951 -6.63 -4.82 -36.39
CA ARG A 951 -5.39 -4.10 -36.68
C ARG A 951 -4.31 -4.99 -37.31
N VAL A 952 -3.48 -4.39 -38.16
CA VAL A 952 -2.21 -4.97 -38.59
C VAL A 952 -1.09 -4.01 -38.20
N GLY A 953 -0.36 -4.35 -37.15
CA GLY A 953 0.54 -3.41 -36.48
C GLY A 953 -0.26 -2.32 -35.78
N LYS A 954 0.01 -1.05 -36.10
CA LYS A 954 -0.74 0.11 -35.54
C LYS A 954 -1.97 0.50 -36.36
N GLU A 955 -2.06 0.03 -37.61
CA GLU A 955 -3.07 0.45 -38.57
C GLU A 955 -4.38 -0.34 -38.38
N LEU A 956 -5.51 0.37 -38.31
CA LEU A 956 -6.86 -0.19 -38.26
C LEU A 956 -7.41 -0.37 -39.68
N TYR A 957 -7.98 -1.53 -39.98
CA TYR A 957 -8.51 -1.87 -41.31
C TYR A 957 -10.02 -2.14 -41.34
N GLY A 958 -10.68 -2.15 -40.19
CA GLY A 958 -12.12 -2.31 -40.09
C GLY A 958 -12.70 -2.01 -38.71
N LEU A 959 -14.03 -1.98 -38.63
CA LEU A 959 -14.78 -1.78 -37.38
C LEU A 959 -15.38 -3.11 -36.89
N PRO A 960 -15.35 -3.44 -35.58
CA PRO A 960 -15.84 -4.72 -35.05
C PRO A 960 -17.34 -4.91 -35.25
N GLN A 961 -17.77 -6.01 -35.88
CA GLN A 961 -19.18 -6.28 -36.19
C GLN A 961 -19.80 -7.36 -35.30
N ALA A 962 -19.10 -8.48 -35.10
CA ALA A 962 -19.55 -9.58 -34.24
C ALA A 962 -18.37 -10.38 -33.67
N LEU A 963 -18.63 -11.03 -32.55
CA LEU A 963 -17.76 -12.03 -31.93
C LEU A 963 -18.27 -13.43 -32.24
N HIS A 964 -17.36 -14.38 -32.40
CA HIS A 964 -17.65 -15.80 -32.58
C HIS A 964 -16.70 -16.64 -31.73
N LEU A 965 -17.24 -17.60 -30.98
CA LEU A 965 -16.50 -18.42 -30.01
C LEU A 965 -17.14 -19.79 -29.76
N PRO A 966 -16.34 -20.84 -29.48
CA PRO A 966 -16.87 -22.15 -29.13
C PRO A 966 -17.65 -22.08 -27.82
N THR A 967 -18.92 -22.45 -27.89
CA THR A 967 -19.89 -22.41 -26.81
C THR A 967 -20.23 -23.83 -26.34
N PHE A 968 -20.37 -24.03 -25.04
CA PHE A 968 -20.64 -25.34 -24.44
C PHE A 968 -22.11 -25.47 -24.01
N TYR A 969 -22.85 -26.28 -24.75
CA TYR A 969 -24.28 -26.48 -24.65
C TYR A 969 -24.62 -27.72 -23.82
N TYR A 970 -25.70 -27.66 -23.05
CA TYR A 970 -26.27 -28.82 -22.38
C TYR A 970 -27.80 -28.90 -22.48
N ARG A 971 -28.31 -30.13 -22.36
CA ARG A 971 -29.73 -30.47 -22.33
C ARG A 971 -30.30 -30.32 -20.92
N ALA A 972 -30.81 -29.14 -20.61
CA ALA A 972 -31.40 -28.80 -19.32
C ALA A 972 -32.67 -29.62 -18.96
N ASP A 973 -33.27 -30.31 -19.94
CA ASP A 973 -34.36 -31.28 -19.72
C ASP A 973 -33.86 -32.71 -19.41
N LEU A 974 -32.56 -32.96 -19.50
CA LEU A 974 -31.92 -34.25 -19.21
C LEU A 974 -30.96 -34.18 -18.02
N ILE A 975 -30.48 -32.98 -17.66
CA ILE A 975 -29.65 -32.74 -16.48
C ILE A 975 -29.92 -31.35 -15.88
N GLU A 976 -30.07 -31.32 -14.56
CA GLU A 976 -30.39 -30.13 -13.77
C GLU A 976 -29.13 -29.28 -13.49
N GLU A 977 -28.04 -29.94 -13.03
CA GLU A 977 -26.75 -29.31 -12.72
C GLU A 977 -25.72 -29.58 -13.83
N PRO A 978 -25.25 -28.56 -14.58
CA PRO A 978 -24.26 -28.76 -15.63
C PRO A 978 -22.87 -29.13 -15.08
N ALA A 979 -22.08 -29.83 -15.90
CA ALA A 979 -20.69 -30.15 -15.58
C ALA A 979 -19.83 -28.87 -15.61
N LYS A 980 -19.01 -28.64 -14.57
CA LYS A 980 -18.09 -27.49 -14.47
C LYS A 980 -16.64 -27.88 -14.79
N THR A 981 -16.26 -29.11 -14.47
CA THR A 981 -14.90 -29.63 -14.67
C THR A 981 -14.84 -30.79 -15.67
N PHE A 982 -13.64 -31.10 -16.17
CA PHE A 982 -13.40 -32.32 -16.94
C PHE A 982 -13.71 -33.59 -16.15
N SER A 983 -13.59 -33.56 -14.82
CA SER A 983 -13.96 -34.66 -13.93
C SER A 983 -15.47 -34.85 -13.84
N ASP A 984 -16.26 -33.78 -13.78
CA ASP A 984 -17.73 -33.86 -13.81
C ASP A 984 -18.22 -34.50 -15.11
N LEU A 985 -17.64 -34.12 -16.24
CA LEU A 985 -17.94 -34.73 -17.54
C LEU A 985 -17.68 -36.25 -17.54
N GLN A 986 -16.58 -36.71 -16.94
CA GLN A 986 -16.30 -38.14 -16.81
C GLN A 986 -17.29 -38.84 -15.86
N VAL A 987 -17.66 -38.21 -14.75
CA VAL A 987 -18.67 -38.73 -13.82
C VAL A 987 -20.05 -38.81 -14.49
N HIS A 988 -20.40 -37.82 -15.31
CA HIS A 988 -21.66 -37.78 -16.06
C HIS A 988 -21.69 -38.85 -17.16
N ALA A 989 -20.58 -39.06 -17.88
CA ALA A 989 -20.41 -40.17 -18.82
C ALA A 989 -20.58 -41.54 -18.15
N GLN A 990 -19.93 -41.76 -17.00
CA GLN A 990 -20.05 -43.00 -16.20
C GLN A 990 -21.48 -43.24 -15.67
N ARG A 991 -22.30 -42.20 -15.53
CA ARG A 991 -23.74 -42.29 -15.18
C ARG A 991 -24.64 -42.58 -16.40
N GLY A 992 -24.08 -42.72 -17.59
CA GLY A 992 -24.80 -43.01 -18.83
C GLY A 992 -25.30 -41.78 -19.60
N LEU A 993 -24.80 -40.59 -19.28
CA LEU A 993 -25.07 -39.37 -20.06
C LEU A 993 -24.05 -39.25 -21.20
N THR A 994 -24.50 -38.87 -22.40
CA THR A 994 -23.60 -38.79 -23.56
C THR A 994 -22.96 -37.41 -23.68
N VAL A 995 -21.63 -37.35 -23.75
CA VAL A 995 -20.83 -36.13 -23.94
C VAL A 995 -20.23 -36.14 -25.35
N ALA A 996 -20.40 -35.08 -26.12
CA ALA A 996 -19.78 -34.95 -27.43
C ALA A 996 -18.77 -33.80 -27.48
N ILE A 997 -17.61 -34.10 -28.04
CA ILE A 997 -16.52 -33.13 -28.23
C ILE A 997 -16.13 -33.20 -29.71
N ASN A 998 -16.18 -32.04 -30.37
CA ASN A 998 -15.64 -31.91 -31.71
C ASN A 998 -14.10 -31.93 -31.62
N ILE A 999 -13.47 -32.81 -32.39
CA ILE A 999 -12.00 -32.93 -32.45
C ILE A 999 -11.39 -32.20 -33.66
N GLY A 1000 -12.02 -31.11 -34.08
CA GLY A 1000 -11.49 -30.18 -35.09
C GLY A 1000 -10.30 -29.37 -34.55
N PHE A 1001 -9.42 -28.92 -35.45
CA PHE A 1001 -8.14 -28.32 -35.10
C PHE A 1001 -8.23 -27.16 -34.08
N TYR A 1002 -9.15 -26.20 -34.30
CA TYR A 1002 -9.40 -25.11 -33.34
C TYR A 1002 -10.25 -25.54 -32.15
N ASP A 1003 -11.15 -26.52 -32.35
CA ASP A 1003 -12.08 -27.06 -31.36
C ASP A 1003 -11.42 -27.94 -30.28
N VAL A 1004 -10.11 -28.21 -30.42
CA VAL A 1004 -9.31 -28.99 -29.45
C VAL A 1004 -8.30 -28.13 -28.71
N LEU A 1005 -7.91 -26.97 -29.26
CA LEU A 1005 -6.85 -26.12 -28.68
C LEU A 1005 -7.29 -25.36 -27.42
N TRP A 1006 -8.59 -25.13 -27.20
CA TRP A 1006 -9.08 -24.53 -25.94
C TRP A 1006 -8.78 -25.44 -24.74
N GLY A 1007 -8.95 -26.76 -24.89
CA GLY A 1007 -8.72 -27.70 -23.79
C GLY A 1007 -7.25 -27.82 -23.40
N ALA A 1008 -6.32 -27.62 -24.35
CA ALA A 1008 -4.89 -27.54 -24.06
C ALA A 1008 -4.56 -26.41 -23.07
N SER A 1009 -5.25 -25.26 -23.15
CA SER A 1009 -5.04 -24.14 -22.24
C SER A 1009 -5.46 -24.44 -20.79
N ALA A 1010 -6.35 -25.42 -20.59
CA ALA A 1010 -7.05 -25.68 -19.34
C ALA A 1010 -6.45 -26.83 -18.48
N PHE A 1011 -5.34 -27.44 -18.94
CA PHE A 1011 -4.65 -28.50 -18.20
C PHE A 1011 -3.43 -27.98 -17.44
N ASN A 1012 -2.45 -27.36 -18.10
CA ASN A 1012 -1.26 -26.81 -17.43
C ASN A 1012 -0.45 -25.82 -18.32
N CYS A 1013 -1.12 -24.98 -19.13
CA CYS A 1013 -0.42 -24.18 -20.13
C CYS A 1013 0.20 -22.89 -19.55
N THR A 1014 1.39 -23.02 -18.96
CA THR A 1014 2.15 -21.89 -18.40
C THR A 1014 2.45 -20.80 -19.44
N THR A 1015 2.75 -21.17 -20.69
CA THR A 1015 2.96 -20.18 -21.77
C THR A 1015 1.67 -19.41 -22.14
N CYS A 1016 0.51 -20.06 -22.07
CA CYS A 1016 -0.82 -19.46 -22.32
C CYS A 1016 -1.28 -18.49 -21.21
N GLN A 1017 -0.61 -18.43 -20.05
CA GLN A 1017 -0.94 -17.45 -19.01
C GLN A 1017 -0.77 -16.01 -19.54
N SER A 1018 0.17 -15.79 -20.47
CA SER A 1018 0.39 -14.52 -21.20
C SER A 1018 -0.71 -14.13 -22.20
N GLY A 1019 -1.66 -15.03 -22.50
CA GLY A 1019 -2.70 -14.80 -23.51
C GLY A 1019 -2.22 -14.83 -24.97
N GLN A 1020 -0.98 -15.28 -25.22
CA GLN A 1020 -0.40 -15.35 -26.57
C GLN A 1020 0.03 -16.78 -26.90
N PHE A 1021 -0.37 -17.28 -28.08
CA PHE A 1021 0.16 -18.52 -28.67
C PHE A 1021 1.40 -18.31 -29.52
N PHE A 1022 1.81 -17.05 -29.74
CA PHE A 1022 2.96 -16.67 -30.54
C PHE A 1022 3.73 -15.57 -29.84
N ASN A 1023 5.07 -15.66 -29.80
CA ASN A 1023 5.91 -14.57 -29.35
C ASN A 1023 6.01 -13.43 -30.40
N GLU A 1024 6.71 -12.35 -30.05
CA GLU A 1024 6.98 -11.22 -30.96
C GLU A 1024 7.75 -11.65 -32.23
N GLN A 1025 8.43 -12.80 -32.20
CA GLN A 1025 9.17 -13.39 -33.31
C GLN A 1025 8.30 -14.30 -34.21
N ASN A 1026 6.98 -14.40 -33.93
CA ASN A 1026 6.02 -15.27 -34.61
C ASN A 1026 6.30 -16.78 -34.44
N GLU A 1027 7.04 -17.19 -33.41
CA GLU A 1027 7.25 -18.59 -33.06
C GLU A 1027 6.07 -19.08 -32.21
N PHE A 1028 5.58 -20.30 -32.49
CA PHE A 1028 4.47 -20.91 -31.76
C PHE A 1028 4.94 -21.36 -30.37
N LEU A 1029 4.20 -20.98 -29.32
CA LEU A 1029 4.66 -21.06 -27.93
C LEU A 1029 4.35 -22.37 -27.20
N LEU A 1030 3.35 -23.13 -27.64
CA LEU A 1030 3.00 -24.42 -27.02
C LEU A 1030 4.07 -25.48 -27.30
N THR A 1031 4.50 -26.18 -26.25
CA THR A 1031 5.41 -27.32 -26.33
C THR A 1031 4.66 -28.67 -26.37
N GLU A 1032 5.34 -29.73 -26.83
CA GLU A 1032 4.81 -31.11 -26.71
C GLU A 1032 4.59 -31.54 -25.25
N GLU A 1033 5.39 -31.01 -24.32
CA GLU A 1033 5.30 -31.31 -22.87
C GLU A 1033 4.02 -30.71 -22.26
N GLU A 1034 3.72 -29.44 -22.53
CA GLU A 1034 2.48 -28.78 -22.10
C GLU A 1034 1.21 -29.45 -22.68
N LEU A 1035 1.32 -30.10 -23.84
CA LEU A 1035 0.21 -30.80 -24.50
C LEU A 1035 0.05 -32.26 -24.09
N ALA A 1036 1.02 -32.84 -23.39
CA ALA A 1036 1.05 -34.27 -23.07
C ALA A 1036 -0.15 -34.69 -22.19
N GLU A 1037 -0.57 -33.86 -21.24
CA GLU A 1037 -1.68 -34.14 -20.33
C GLU A 1037 -3.03 -34.08 -21.06
N TRP A 1038 -3.27 -33.04 -21.84
CA TRP A 1038 -4.49 -32.88 -22.66
C TRP A 1038 -4.62 -34.02 -23.70
N HIS A 1039 -3.54 -34.36 -24.40
CA HIS A 1039 -3.49 -35.50 -25.31
C HIS A 1039 -3.79 -36.82 -24.59
N THR A 1040 -3.25 -37.01 -23.38
CA THR A 1040 -3.52 -38.20 -22.55
C THR A 1040 -4.98 -38.27 -22.10
N TRP A 1041 -5.59 -37.14 -21.74
CA TRP A 1041 -7.00 -37.05 -21.39
C TRP A 1041 -7.91 -37.38 -22.57
N LEU A 1042 -7.70 -36.76 -23.74
CA LEU A 1042 -8.44 -37.05 -24.98
C LEU A 1042 -8.37 -38.53 -25.35
N LYS A 1043 -7.17 -39.12 -25.27
CA LYS A 1043 -6.95 -40.54 -25.51
C LYS A 1043 -7.66 -41.45 -24.51
N THR A 1044 -7.84 -40.98 -23.27
CA THR A 1044 -8.57 -41.70 -22.22
C THR A 1044 -10.08 -41.63 -22.45
N ILE A 1045 -10.63 -40.45 -22.74
CA ILE A 1045 -12.07 -40.30 -23.00
C ILE A 1045 -12.51 -40.93 -24.32
N SER A 1046 -11.64 -41.01 -25.34
CA SER A 1046 -11.94 -41.74 -26.60
C SER A 1046 -12.21 -43.23 -26.40
N GLN A 1047 -11.77 -43.79 -25.27
CA GLN A 1047 -11.96 -45.19 -24.86
C GLN A 1047 -13.04 -45.35 -23.78
N THR A 1048 -13.63 -44.23 -23.31
CA THR A 1048 -14.59 -44.21 -22.21
C THR A 1048 -16.03 -44.24 -22.75
N GLU A 1049 -16.83 -45.18 -22.26
CA GLU A 1049 -18.25 -45.27 -22.61
C GLU A 1049 -19.00 -43.99 -22.16
N GLY A 1050 -19.81 -43.43 -23.06
CA GLY A 1050 -20.49 -42.14 -22.87
C GLY A 1050 -19.87 -40.96 -23.63
N PHE A 1051 -18.61 -41.05 -24.09
CA PHE A 1051 -18.01 -39.99 -24.93
C PHE A 1051 -18.18 -40.26 -26.43
N VAL A 1052 -18.42 -39.20 -27.21
CA VAL A 1052 -18.52 -39.22 -28.68
C VAL A 1052 -17.59 -38.17 -29.26
N LEU A 1053 -16.46 -38.62 -29.82
CA LEU A 1053 -15.52 -37.76 -30.55
C LEU A 1053 -15.82 -37.81 -32.06
N SER A 1054 -15.77 -36.65 -32.73
CA SER A 1054 -16.07 -36.51 -34.15
C SER A 1054 -15.46 -35.23 -34.71
N THR A 1055 -14.94 -35.24 -35.94
CA THR A 1055 -14.62 -34.02 -36.71
C THR A 1055 -15.80 -33.49 -37.54
N ASN A 1056 -16.95 -34.17 -37.49
CA ASN A 1056 -18.18 -33.79 -38.18
C ASN A 1056 -19.13 -33.12 -37.19
N GLN A 1057 -19.06 -31.78 -37.13
CA GLN A 1057 -19.85 -30.92 -36.25
C GLN A 1057 -21.36 -31.07 -36.46
N ALA A 1058 -21.84 -30.95 -37.71
CA ALA A 1058 -23.26 -31.08 -38.05
C ALA A 1058 -23.90 -32.41 -37.61
N LYS A 1059 -23.12 -33.50 -37.60
CA LYS A 1059 -23.57 -34.79 -37.05
C LYS A 1059 -23.75 -34.75 -35.52
N LEU A 1060 -22.87 -34.06 -34.80
CA LEU A 1060 -22.98 -33.90 -33.35
C LEU A 1060 -24.17 -33.02 -32.98
N GLU A 1061 -24.35 -31.90 -33.69
CA GLU A 1061 -25.50 -30.99 -33.58
C GLU A 1061 -26.83 -31.72 -33.80
N GLN A 1062 -26.95 -32.49 -34.89
CA GLN A 1062 -28.12 -33.33 -35.12
C GLN A 1062 -28.35 -34.35 -33.98
N MET A 1063 -27.30 -34.99 -33.48
CA MET A 1063 -27.41 -35.96 -32.37
C MET A 1063 -27.81 -35.29 -31.03
N PHE A 1064 -27.46 -34.02 -30.80
CA PHE A 1064 -27.89 -33.23 -29.65
C PHE A 1064 -29.37 -32.83 -29.76
N ILE A 1065 -29.81 -32.39 -30.95
CA ILE A 1065 -31.23 -32.14 -31.26
C ILE A 1065 -32.06 -33.43 -31.09
N GLU A 1066 -31.57 -34.56 -31.57
CA GLU A 1066 -32.22 -35.87 -31.38
C GLU A 1066 -32.21 -36.38 -29.93
N GLY A 1067 -31.57 -35.68 -28.99
CA GLY A 1067 -31.48 -36.07 -27.58
C GLY A 1067 -30.60 -37.29 -27.30
N LYS A 1068 -29.70 -37.63 -28.23
CA LYS A 1068 -28.69 -38.69 -28.08
C LYS A 1068 -27.43 -38.20 -27.37
N ILE A 1069 -27.22 -36.89 -27.36
CA ILE A 1069 -26.13 -36.18 -26.69
C ILE A 1069 -26.74 -35.24 -25.64
N VAL A 1070 -26.12 -35.20 -24.46
CA VAL A 1070 -26.49 -34.33 -23.33
C VAL A 1070 -25.64 -33.06 -23.31
N TYR A 1071 -24.35 -33.17 -23.66
CA TYR A 1071 -23.37 -32.08 -23.68
C TYR A 1071 -22.70 -31.96 -25.06
N LEU A 1072 -22.64 -30.75 -25.63
CA LEU A 1072 -22.05 -30.50 -26.95
C LEU A 1072 -21.26 -29.17 -26.94
N ILE A 1073 -20.08 -29.16 -27.55
CA ILE A 1073 -19.41 -27.91 -27.93
C ILE A 1073 -19.75 -27.58 -29.39
N ALA A 1074 -20.19 -26.36 -29.67
CA ALA A 1074 -20.54 -25.88 -31.00
C ALA A 1074 -20.23 -24.39 -31.16
N ASP A 1075 -20.31 -23.89 -32.40
CA ASP A 1075 -20.27 -22.46 -32.72
C ASP A 1075 -21.47 -21.73 -32.08
N ASP A 1076 -21.28 -20.48 -31.64
CA ASP A 1076 -22.31 -19.65 -30.97
C ASP A 1076 -23.66 -19.64 -31.71
N LYS A 1077 -23.63 -19.68 -33.05
CA LYS A 1077 -24.82 -19.69 -33.92
C LYS A 1077 -25.72 -20.91 -33.72
N PHE A 1078 -25.22 -22.01 -33.15
CA PHE A 1078 -26.03 -23.21 -32.91
C PHE A 1078 -27.15 -22.99 -31.88
N LEU A 1079 -27.01 -21.99 -30.98
CA LEU A 1079 -28.00 -21.71 -29.94
C LEU A 1079 -29.40 -21.49 -30.54
N GLY A 1080 -29.51 -20.67 -31.59
CA GLY A 1080 -30.78 -20.34 -32.23
C GLY A 1080 -31.45 -21.56 -32.87
N GLU A 1081 -30.70 -22.41 -33.60
CA GLU A 1081 -31.25 -23.64 -34.20
C GLU A 1081 -31.73 -24.64 -33.13
N ALA A 1082 -30.92 -24.84 -32.09
CA ALA A 1082 -31.23 -25.75 -31.00
C ALA A 1082 -32.46 -25.29 -30.21
N GLN A 1083 -32.55 -23.99 -29.87
CA GLN A 1083 -33.70 -23.43 -29.16
C GLN A 1083 -34.97 -23.37 -30.02
N ALA A 1084 -34.88 -23.07 -31.32
CA ALA A 1084 -36.02 -23.11 -32.23
C ALA A 1084 -36.62 -24.52 -32.36
N THR A 1085 -35.78 -25.56 -32.28
CA THR A 1085 -36.20 -26.96 -32.44
C THR A 1085 -36.67 -27.61 -31.13
N LEU A 1086 -35.98 -27.34 -30.02
CA LEU A 1086 -36.23 -27.99 -28.71
C LEU A 1086 -37.04 -27.14 -27.73
N GLY A 1087 -37.01 -25.82 -27.89
CA GLY A 1087 -37.54 -24.82 -26.96
C GLY A 1087 -36.46 -24.27 -26.02
N VAL A 1088 -36.48 -22.95 -25.79
CA VAL A 1088 -35.50 -22.19 -24.98
C VAL A 1088 -35.22 -22.79 -23.60
N ALA A 1089 -36.22 -23.37 -22.94
CA ALA A 1089 -36.07 -23.95 -21.61
C ALA A 1089 -35.26 -25.27 -21.55
N LYS A 1090 -35.01 -25.93 -22.69
CA LYS A 1090 -34.36 -27.25 -22.76
C LYS A 1090 -32.90 -27.21 -23.19
N VAL A 1091 -32.44 -26.10 -23.75
CA VAL A 1091 -31.07 -25.91 -24.22
C VAL A 1091 -30.50 -24.71 -23.52
N LYS A 1092 -29.47 -24.95 -22.71
CA LYS A 1092 -28.74 -23.92 -21.98
C LYS A 1092 -27.25 -24.02 -22.31
N VAL A 1093 -26.53 -22.97 -21.96
CA VAL A 1093 -25.07 -22.86 -22.09
C VAL A 1093 -24.43 -22.88 -20.71
N THR A 1094 -23.21 -23.41 -20.60
CA THR A 1094 -22.41 -23.50 -19.36
C THR A 1094 -20.93 -23.22 -19.69
N PRO A 1095 -20.08 -22.73 -18.77
CA PRO A 1095 -18.71 -22.37 -19.12
C PRO A 1095 -17.92 -23.58 -19.61
N LEU A 1096 -16.93 -23.38 -20.48
CA LEU A 1096 -16.08 -24.48 -20.95
C LEU A 1096 -15.40 -25.16 -19.74
N PRO A 1097 -15.40 -26.51 -19.69
CA PRO A 1097 -14.92 -27.23 -18.52
C PRO A 1097 -13.41 -27.01 -18.31
N HIS A 1098 -12.96 -27.03 -17.07
CA HIS A 1098 -11.55 -26.86 -16.70
C HIS A 1098 -11.01 -28.05 -15.88
N SER A 1099 -9.69 -28.11 -15.70
CA SER A 1099 -9.06 -28.99 -14.71
C SER A 1099 -9.23 -28.40 -13.30
N MET A 1100 -9.01 -29.17 -12.22
CA MET A 1100 -9.48 -28.78 -10.87
C MET A 1100 -8.70 -27.64 -10.18
N SER A 1101 -7.92 -26.86 -10.91
CA SER A 1101 -7.45 -25.54 -10.49
C SER A 1101 -8.49 -24.46 -10.85
N ASP A 1102 -8.44 -23.31 -10.17
CA ASP A 1102 -9.29 -22.15 -10.45
C ASP A 1102 -8.88 -21.39 -11.75
N GLU A 1103 -8.28 -22.08 -12.72
CA GLU A 1103 -7.89 -21.53 -14.02
C GLU A 1103 -8.98 -21.77 -15.09
N PHE A 1104 -9.54 -20.69 -15.63
CA PHE A 1104 -10.54 -20.75 -16.69
C PHE A 1104 -9.96 -21.23 -18.04
N SER A 1105 -10.74 -22.03 -18.77
CA SER A 1105 -10.48 -22.37 -20.17
C SER A 1105 -10.35 -21.12 -21.05
N LYS A 1106 -9.33 -21.07 -21.93
CA LYS A 1106 -9.08 -19.94 -22.86
C LYS A 1106 -9.43 -20.30 -24.32
N PRO A 1107 -10.70 -20.12 -24.76
CA PRO A 1107 -11.11 -20.46 -26.13
C PRO A 1107 -10.55 -19.47 -27.16
N PHE A 1108 -10.54 -19.88 -28.44
CA PHE A 1108 -10.27 -18.95 -29.53
C PHE A 1108 -11.48 -18.06 -29.83
N LEU A 1109 -11.25 -16.75 -29.90
CA LEU A 1109 -12.20 -15.73 -30.31
C LEU A 1109 -11.95 -15.33 -31.76
N ASN A 1110 -12.94 -15.52 -32.62
CA ASN A 1110 -12.96 -14.88 -33.93
C ASN A 1110 -13.74 -13.56 -33.87
N VAL A 1111 -13.15 -12.51 -34.43
CA VAL A 1111 -13.82 -11.23 -34.66
C VAL A 1111 -14.14 -11.12 -36.15
N ASP A 1112 -15.40 -10.93 -36.49
CA ASP A 1112 -15.83 -10.49 -37.82
C ASP A 1112 -16.01 -8.96 -37.79
N GLY A 1113 -15.60 -8.29 -38.86
CA GLY A 1113 -15.60 -6.82 -38.93
C GLY A 1113 -15.99 -6.27 -40.29
N PHE A 1114 -16.42 -5.02 -40.30
CA PHE A 1114 -16.59 -4.21 -41.50
C PHE A 1114 -15.21 -3.80 -42.03
N LEU A 1115 -14.68 -4.53 -43.02
CA LEU A 1115 -13.40 -4.26 -43.66
C LEU A 1115 -13.59 -3.35 -44.88
N PHE A 1116 -12.68 -2.39 -45.08
CA PHE A 1116 -12.83 -1.36 -46.11
C PHE A 1116 -11.99 -1.67 -47.36
N TYR A 1117 -12.61 -1.67 -48.54
CA TYR A 1117 -11.98 -2.12 -49.79
C TYR A 1117 -10.92 -1.12 -50.28
N GLN A 1118 -9.77 -1.64 -50.74
CA GLN A 1118 -8.61 -0.81 -51.07
C GLN A 1118 -8.88 0.24 -52.17
N GLU A 1119 -9.67 -0.09 -53.19
CA GLU A 1119 -9.97 0.80 -54.32
C GLU A 1119 -11.21 1.68 -54.11
N ALA A 1120 -11.91 1.56 -52.97
CA ALA A 1120 -13.02 2.45 -52.62
C ALA A 1120 -12.52 3.89 -52.41
N THR A 1121 -13.23 4.89 -52.94
CA THR A 1121 -12.83 6.30 -52.75
C THR A 1121 -12.95 6.72 -51.28
N GLU A 1122 -12.18 7.72 -50.86
CA GLU A 1122 -12.24 8.21 -49.47
C GLU A 1122 -13.65 8.66 -49.06
N THR A 1123 -14.44 9.21 -50.00
CA THR A 1123 -15.86 9.54 -49.78
C THR A 1123 -16.68 8.29 -49.50
N GLN A 1124 -16.58 7.25 -50.34
CA GLN A 1124 -17.29 5.99 -50.13
C GLN A 1124 -16.92 5.33 -48.80
N VAL A 1125 -15.63 5.37 -48.42
CA VAL A 1125 -15.15 4.85 -47.13
C VAL A 1125 -15.73 5.63 -45.95
N LYS A 1126 -15.80 6.97 -46.02
CA LYS A 1126 -16.41 7.79 -44.96
C LYS A 1126 -17.90 7.51 -44.79
N LEU A 1127 -18.64 7.35 -45.88
CA LEU A 1127 -20.06 6.99 -45.87
C LEU A 1127 -20.27 5.56 -45.32
N ALA A 1128 -19.39 4.62 -45.69
CA ALA A 1128 -19.40 3.25 -45.18
C ALA A 1128 -19.03 3.16 -43.69
N ILE A 1129 -18.10 3.99 -43.20
CA ILE A 1129 -17.78 4.12 -41.77
C ILE A 1129 -19.01 4.59 -41.00
N LYS A 1130 -19.76 5.59 -41.50
CA LYS A 1130 -20.98 6.07 -40.87
C LYS A 1130 -22.05 4.96 -40.75
N PHE A 1131 -22.28 4.18 -41.81
CA PHE A 1131 -23.17 3.02 -41.72
C PHE A 1131 -22.66 1.98 -40.74
N ALA A 1132 -21.36 1.64 -40.78
CA ALA A 1132 -20.79 0.65 -39.87
C ALA A 1132 -20.94 1.08 -38.41
N GLN A 1133 -20.65 2.35 -38.06
CA GLN A 1133 -20.83 2.89 -36.71
C GLN A 1133 -22.29 2.88 -36.25
N PHE A 1134 -23.24 3.20 -37.13
CA PHE A 1134 -24.68 3.09 -36.84
C PHE A 1134 -25.08 1.63 -36.60
N ALA A 1135 -24.68 0.72 -37.49
CA ALA A 1135 -24.93 -0.72 -37.39
C ALA A 1135 -24.32 -1.36 -36.13
N THR A 1136 -23.27 -0.75 -35.58
CA THR A 1136 -22.61 -1.18 -34.33
C THR A 1136 -22.96 -0.30 -33.12
N SER A 1137 -24.05 0.47 -33.18
CA SER A 1137 -24.60 1.15 -32.01
C SER A 1137 -25.11 0.13 -30.98
N ASN A 1138 -25.30 0.56 -29.73
CA ASN A 1138 -25.90 -0.25 -28.67
C ASN A 1138 -27.27 -0.81 -29.11
N SER A 1139 -28.15 0.06 -29.63
CA SER A 1139 -29.49 -0.31 -30.11
C SER A 1139 -29.44 -1.34 -31.24
N ASN A 1140 -28.65 -1.09 -32.29
CA ASN A 1140 -28.60 -2.00 -33.45
C ASN A 1140 -27.90 -3.32 -33.15
N GLN A 1141 -26.89 -3.34 -32.26
CA GLN A 1141 -26.31 -4.62 -31.84
C GLN A 1141 -27.21 -5.41 -30.90
N THR A 1142 -27.96 -4.74 -30.02
CA THR A 1142 -29.02 -5.39 -29.22
C THR A 1142 -30.07 -6.02 -30.15
N LEU A 1143 -30.50 -5.30 -31.20
CA LEU A 1143 -31.45 -5.80 -32.19
C LEU A 1143 -30.91 -7.00 -32.98
N LEU A 1144 -29.65 -6.94 -33.45
CA LEU A 1144 -28.99 -8.05 -34.17
C LEU A 1144 -28.80 -9.29 -33.30
N MET A 1145 -28.55 -9.08 -32.01
CA MET A 1145 -28.50 -10.12 -30.99
C MET A 1145 -29.89 -10.76 -30.79
N GLU A 1146 -30.94 -9.97 -30.54
CA GLU A 1146 -32.30 -10.47 -30.33
C GLU A 1146 -32.88 -11.21 -31.56
N LEU A 1147 -32.63 -10.70 -32.77
CA LEU A 1147 -33.20 -11.25 -34.00
C LEU A 1147 -32.39 -12.40 -34.62
N ALA A 1148 -31.07 -12.44 -34.42
CA ALA A 1148 -30.17 -13.36 -35.12
C ALA A 1148 -29.06 -13.99 -34.25
N ASN A 1149 -29.05 -13.76 -32.94
CA ASN A 1149 -28.04 -14.26 -31.99
C ASN A 1149 -26.59 -13.87 -32.35
N PHE A 1150 -26.39 -12.69 -32.95
CA PHE A 1150 -25.03 -12.13 -33.07
C PHE A 1150 -24.50 -11.79 -31.67
N VAL A 1151 -23.34 -12.33 -31.30
CA VAL A 1151 -22.64 -11.90 -30.07
C VAL A 1151 -22.08 -10.49 -30.32
N PRO A 1152 -22.51 -9.47 -29.55
CA PRO A 1152 -22.14 -8.09 -29.80
C PRO A 1152 -20.65 -7.81 -29.59
N THR A 1153 -20.13 -6.80 -30.30
CA THR A 1153 -18.80 -6.22 -30.10
C THR A 1153 -18.86 -4.90 -29.33
N ASN A 1154 -20.03 -4.24 -29.29
CA ASN A 1154 -20.29 -3.00 -28.59
C ASN A 1154 -20.42 -3.27 -27.08
N SER A 1155 -19.65 -2.55 -26.28
CA SER A 1155 -19.53 -2.80 -24.83
C SER A 1155 -20.86 -2.70 -24.09
N LEU A 1156 -21.76 -1.80 -24.50
CA LEU A 1156 -23.08 -1.63 -23.87
C LEU A 1156 -24.10 -2.70 -24.31
N ALA A 1157 -23.99 -3.19 -25.55
CA ALA A 1157 -24.85 -4.26 -26.03
C ALA A 1157 -24.48 -5.62 -25.41
N ILE A 1158 -23.22 -5.81 -25.00
CA ILE A 1158 -22.75 -6.98 -24.25
C ILE A 1158 -23.42 -7.07 -22.88
N ILE A 1159 -23.51 -5.96 -22.13
CA ILE A 1159 -24.21 -5.90 -20.84
C ILE A 1159 -25.69 -6.33 -21.02
N LYS A 1160 -26.36 -5.89 -22.09
CA LYS A 1160 -27.72 -6.36 -22.43
C LYS A 1160 -27.79 -7.83 -22.85
N ALA A 1161 -26.72 -8.38 -23.42
CA ALA A 1161 -26.65 -9.79 -23.83
C ALA A 1161 -26.62 -10.77 -22.65
N GLU A 1162 -26.15 -10.33 -21.49
CA GLU A 1162 -26.17 -11.10 -20.24
C GLU A 1162 -27.62 -11.42 -19.83
N SER A 1163 -28.49 -10.39 -19.79
CA SER A 1163 -29.93 -10.55 -19.51
C SER A 1163 -30.67 -11.51 -20.47
N HIS A 1164 -30.14 -11.75 -21.66
CA HIS A 1164 -30.73 -12.62 -22.69
C HIS A 1164 -30.29 -14.10 -22.57
N GLY A 1165 -29.60 -14.48 -21.49
CA GLY A 1165 -29.18 -15.85 -21.24
C GLY A 1165 -27.90 -16.26 -22.00
N MET A 1166 -27.17 -15.28 -22.54
CA MET A 1166 -25.84 -15.47 -23.12
C MET A 1166 -24.70 -15.11 -22.15
N VAL A 1167 -25.00 -14.81 -20.87
CA VAL A 1167 -24.02 -14.56 -19.77
C VAL A 1167 -22.80 -15.48 -19.88
N THR A 1168 -23.05 -16.77 -20.08
CA THR A 1168 -22.02 -17.79 -20.11
C THR A 1168 -21.09 -17.69 -21.33
N ILE A 1169 -21.64 -17.31 -22.49
CA ILE A 1169 -20.85 -17.04 -23.69
C ILE A 1169 -19.96 -15.83 -23.43
N ILE A 1170 -20.52 -14.80 -22.78
CA ILE A 1170 -19.84 -13.52 -22.50
C ILE A 1170 -18.69 -13.70 -21.51
N SER A 1171 -18.89 -14.44 -20.42
CA SER A 1171 -17.84 -14.81 -19.46
C SER A 1171 -16.64 -15.55 -20.08
N GLY A 1172 -16.83 -16.20 -21.24
CA GLY A 1172 -15.76 -16.81 -22.03
C GLY A 1172 -14.89 -15.81 -22.79
N ILE A 1173 -15.36 -14.59 -23.04
CA ILE A 1173 -14.67 -13.58 -23.84
C ILE A 1173 -13.45 -13.04 -23.12
N ASP A 1174 -13.53 -12.73 -21.82
CA ASP A 1174 -12.40 -12.17 -21.05
C ASP A 1174 -11.25 -13.16 -20.86
N ASN A 1175 -11.54 -14.47 -20.92
CA ASN A 1175 -10.54 -15.52 -20.91
C ASN A 1175 -10.07 -15.94 -22.32
N SER A 1176 -10.73 -15.48 -23.39
CA SER A 1176 -10.44 -15.89 -24.77
C SER A 1176 -9.14 -15.34 -25.38
N ILE A 1177 -8.64 -15.99 -26.43
CA ILE A 1177 -7.45 -15.59 -27.19
C ILE A 1177 -7.86 -15.36 -28.65
N LEU A 1178 -7.38 -14.30 -29.31
CA LEU A 1178 -7.72 -14.04 -30.72
C LEU A 1178 -7.27 -15.19 -31.64
N LEU A 1179 -8.16 -15.61 -32.55
CA LEU A 1179 -7.88 -16.66 -33.54
C LEU A 1179 -6.67 -16.27 -34.41
N PRO A 1180 -5.66 -17.15 -34.58
CA PRO A 1180 -4.46 -16.80 -35.34
C PRO A 1180 -4.78 -16.52 -36.80
N SER A 1181 -4.07 -15.54 -37.37
CA SER A 1181 -4.16 -15.24 -38.81
C SER A 1181 -3.78 -16.46 -39.65
N GLU A 1182 -4.27 -16.54 -40.90
CA GLU A 1182 -3.97 -17.63 -41.84
C GLU A 1182 -2.45 -17.88 -42.00
N SER A 1183 -1.65 -16.81 -41.92
CA SER A 1183 -0.18 -16.90 -41.94
C SER A 1183 0.38 -17.56 -40.68
N ARG A 1184 -0.18 -17.28 -39.49
CA ARG A 1184 0.19 -17.89 -38.22
C ARG A 1184 -0.33 -19.32 -38.09
N ARG A 1185 -1.56 -19.60 -38.54
CA ARG A 1185 -2.13 -20.95 -38.63
C ARG A 1185 -1.16 -21.92 -39.33
N LYS A 1186 -0.60 -21.51 -40.46
CA LYS A 1186 0.35 -22.33 -41.22
C LYS A 1186 1.64 -22.65 -40.43
N ILE A 1187 2.07 -21.77 -39.53
CA ILE A 1187 3.22 -22.03 -38.63
C ILE A 1187 2.86 -23.13 -37.62
N ILE A 1188 1.61 -23.18 -37.13
CA ILE A 1188 1.14 -24.27 -36.28
C ILE A 1188 1.05 -25.57 -37.08
N GLU A 1189 0.48 -25.55 -38.28
CA GLU A 1189 0.38 -26.73 -39.17
C GLU A 1189 1.75 -27.29 -39.62
N GLU A 1190 2.82 -26.46 -39.57
CA GLU A 1190 4.20 -26.86 -39.85
C GLU A 1190 5.03 -27.18 -38.58
N SER A 1191 4.43 -27.10 -37.38
CA SER A 1191 5.09 -27.39 -36.10
C SER A 1191 5.04 -28.87 -35.71
N ASP A 1192 6.02 -29.34 -34.93
CA ASP A 1192 6.06 -30.73 -34.45
C ASP A 1192 4.81 -31.09 -33.62
N VAL A 1193 4.27 -30.12 -32.87
CA VAL A 1193 3.00 -30.21 -32.13
C VAL A 1193 1.81 -30.65 -33.01
N PHE A 1194 1.77 -30.27 -34.29
CA PHE A 1194 0.68 -30.66 -35.20
C PHE A 1194 0.56 -32.18 -35.34
N THR A 1195 1.66 -32.92 -35.20
CA THR A 1195 1.66 -34.39 -35.29
C THR A 1195 0.82 -35.04 -34.19
N ILE A 1196 0.75 -34.43 -32.99
CA ILE A 1196 -0.08 -34.90 -31.88
C ILE A 1196 -1.59 -34.73 -32.21
N PHE A 1197 -1.95 -33.66 -32.93
CA PHE A 1197 -3.33 -33.43 -33.38
C PHE A 1197 -3.74 -34.35 -34.53
N ASP A 1198 -2.84 -34.62 -35.48
CA ASP A 1198 -3.09 -35.57 -36.57
C ASP A 1198 -3.15 -37.04 -36.05
N ASP A 1199 -2.40 -37.39 -35.00
CA ASP A 1199 -2.48 -38.71 -34.33
C ASP A 1199 -3.80 -38.93 -33.55
N LEU A 1200 -4.48 -37.84 -33.15
CA LEU A 1200 -5.78 -37.87 -32.46
C LEU A 1200 -6.99 -37.99 -33.41
N ARG A 1201 -6.79 -37.74 -34.71
CA ARG A 1201 -7.85 -37.45 -35.69
C ARG A 1201 -8.36 -38.66 -36.49
#